data_AF-A0A925DEE7-F1
#
_entry.id   AF-A0A925DEE7-F1
#
_cell.length_a   1.000
_cell.length_b   1.000
_cell.length_c   1.000
_cell.angle_alpha   90.00
_cell.angle_beta   90.00
_cell.angle_gamma   90.00
#
_symmetry.space_group_name_H-M   'P 1'
#
loop_
_entity.id
_entity.type
_entity.pdbx_description
1 polymer ?
#
loop_
_entity_poly.entity_id
_entity_poly.type
_entity_poly.pdbx_seq_one_letter_code
_entity_poly.pdbx_strand_id
1 'polypeptide(L)'
;SIPIDADAARQIVEYLARARAALGALPTQDCLVMERFFDESGGMQLVLHAPFGSRVNRAWGLALRKRFCRTFNFELQAAATEDAIVLSLSTSHSFALDEVWRYLRSNTAEHVLIQALLDAPLFNVRWRWNATTSLALPRYSGGRKVAPQLQRMKSEDLLAAVFPDQVACFENLVGERELPDHPLVAQTIDDCLHEAMDCEGWLALLRRIEQGQIKLVARDLPAPSPLAMEILNARPYAFLDDAPLEERRTQAVLSRRWSDPESSDDLGALDAAAIAGVREEAWPQARNGDEMQEALMSLSCVTPAEARAQEGWPKWLEALAHSGRATRLRIGTGSDNVLWGAVERVACLQAAYPQARCEPALTPPASCRNDWEDDEAIVEIVRARLSGFGPQPLDDIAGPLGLPASTVAIALGKLEGEGYVMRGRFTPGGFGEEWCERHLLARIHRYTIKRLRCEIEPVERQDYLRFLFDWQHLTPDARLQGRDALPAVLAQLEGYEAAAGAWESELLPARLGDYSAAWLDELCRAGKLAWIRIGAPPHSSGGPVRATPIVLLPRRRLGFWRALPKLDEAADTSARAQRVLTALQRHGAMFFDELLGDAHLLPEELENALGELVATGLVTADSFAGLRALLVPTAKRA
;
A
#
# COMPACT_ATOMS: atom_id res chain seq x y z
N SER A 1 29.12 -11.95 11.04
CA SER A 1 28.03 -11.89 10.05
C SER A 1 26.81 -12.56 10.68
N ILE A 2 25.64 -11.96 10.58
CA ILE A 2 24.40 -12.61 11.00
C ILE A 2 24.14 -13.72 9.96
N PRO A 3 23.97 -15.00 10.35
CA PRO A 3 23.69 -16.07 9.40
C PRO A 3 22.25 -15.93 8.90
N ILE A 4 22.09 -15.29 7.74
CA ILE A 4 20.80 -15.11 7.05
C ILE A 4 20.89 -15.87 5.73
N ASP A 5 19.82 -16.60 5.39
CA ASP A 5 19.70 -17.29 4.10
C ASP A 5 19.72 -16.30 2.92
N ALA A 6 20.20 -16.75 1.75
CA ALA A 6 20.36 -15.89 0.58
C ALA A 6 19.03 -15.31 0.08
N ASP A 7 17.93 -16.05 0.17
CA ASP A 7 16.62 -15.58 -0.27
C ASP A 7 16.04 -14.54 0.70
N ALA A 8 16.20 -14.79 2.00
CA ALA A 8 15.82 -13.82 3.03
C ALA A 8 16.64 -12.51 2.91
N ALA A 9 17.94 -12.61 2.65
CA ALA A 9 18.79 -11.45 2.41
C ALA A 9 18.34 -10.64 1.18
N ARG A 10 18.00 -11.34 0.09
CA ARG A 10 17.48 -10.69 -1.14
C ARG A 10 16.18 -9.95 -0.86
N GLN A 11 15.23 -10.58 -0.18
CA GLN A 11 13.93 -9.97 0.14
C GLN A 11 14.09 -8.72 1.02
N ILE A 12 14.96 -8.76 2.02
CA ILE A 12 15.25 -7.59 2.88
C ILE A 12 15.83 -6.45 2.05
N VAL A 13 16.81 -6.74 1.20
CA VAL A 13 17.46 -5.72 0.35
C VAL A 13 16.46 -5.11 -0.62
N GLU A 14 15.64 -5.93 -1.29
CA GLU A 14 14.61 -5.45 -2.22
C GLU A 14 13.56 -4.59 -1.52
N TYR A 15 13.07 -5.03 -0.36
CA TYR A 15 12.08 -4.29 0.44
C TYR A 15 12.62 -2.92 0.88
N LEU A 16 13.84 -2.88 1.43
CA LEU A 16 14.48 -1.63 1.86
C LEU A 16 14.88 -0.73 0.68
N ALA A 17 15.31 -1.31 -0.46
CA ALA A 17 15.61 -0.55 -1.66
C ALA A 17 14.37 0.19 -2.17
N ARG A 18 13.22 -0.50 -2.22
CA ARG A 18 11.93 0.09 -2.58
C ARG A 18 11.49 1.20 -1.61
N ALA A 19 11.63 0.96 -0.30
CA ALA A 19 11.34 1.97 0.70
C ALA A 19 12.23 3.22 0.55
N ARG A 20 13.53 3.03 0.32
CA ARG A 20 14.49 4.12 0.09
C ARG A 20 14.17 4.89 -1.20
N ALA A 21 13.74 4.21 -2.25
CA ALA A 21 13.37 4.85 -3.51
C ALA A 21 12.17 5.80 -3.33
N ALA A 22 11.13 5.34 -2.61
CA ALA A 22 9.95 6.14 -2.31
C ALA A 22 10.25 7.31 -1.34
N LEU A 23 10.94 7.03 -0.25
CA LEU A 23 11.17 8.01 0.84
C LEU A 23 12.40 8.92 0.61
N GLY A 24 13.30 8.53 -0.29
CA GLY A 24 14.60 9.16 -0.51
C GLY A 24 15.67 8.83 0.55
N ALA A 25 15.27 8.28 1.69
CA ALA A 25 16.13 7.82 2.77
C ALA A 25 15.47 6.66 3.52
N LEU A 26 16.27 5.88 4.26
CA LEU A 26 15.74 4.87 5.17
C LEU A 26 15.60 5.45 6.58
N PRO A 27 14.48 5.21 7.27
CA PRO A 27 14.32 5.57 8.67
C PRO A 27 15.36 4.87 9.54
N THR A 28 16.01 5.62 10.42
CA THR A 28 16.98 5.16 11.41
C THR A 28 16.87 6.03 12.66
N GLN A 29 17.61 5.70 13.72
CA GLN A 29 17.62 6.52 14.95
C GLN A 29 18.27 7.91 14.77
N ASP A 30 18.95 8.14 13.65
CA ASP A 30 19.58 9.43 13.29
C ASP A 30 18.96 10.07 12.04
N CYS A 31 17.99 9.40 11.41
CA CYS A 31 17.26 9.91 10.26
C CYS A 31 15.79 9.52 10.35
N LEU A 32 14.92 10.46 10.70
CA LEU A 32 13.50 10.25 10.78
C LEU A 32 12.82 10.70 9.50
N VAL A 33 11.80 9.96 9.09
CA VAL A 33 11.09 10.22 7.85
C VAL A 33 9.61 10.33 8.15
N MET A 34 9.00 11.41 7.66
CA MET A 34 7.56 11.61 7.67
C MET A 34 7.06 11.52 6.24
N GLU A 35 6.10 10.65 6.00
CA GLU A 35 5.39 10.59 4.73
C GLU A 35 3.93 11.00 4.92
N ARG A 36 3.36 11.63 3.90
CA ARG A 36 1.93 11.94 3.84
C ARG A 36 1.39 11.53 2.48
N PHE A 37 0.27 10.82 2.46
CA PHE A 37 -0.36 10.32 1.24
C PHE A 37 -1.89 10.32 1.36
N PHE A 38 -2.59 10.24 0.23
CA PHE A 38 -4.05 10.26 0.19
C PHE A 38 -4.68 8.93 0.63
N ASP A 39 -5.85 9.01 1.27
CA ASP A 39 -6.75 7.87 1.48
C ASP A 39 -7.87 7.83 0.42
N GLU A 40 -8.64 6.75 0.35
CA GLU A 40 -9.74 6.63 -0.63
C GLU A 40 -10.93 7.56 -0.34
N SER A 41 -11.09 8.01 0.90
CA SER A 41 -12.14 8.94 1.29
C SER A 41 -11.82 10.39 0.90
N GLY A 42 -10.64 10.64 0.32
CA GLY A 42 -10.14 11.97 -0.04
C GLY A 42 -9.42 12.69 1.10
N GLY A 43 -9.32 12.07 2.27
CA GLY A 43 -8.43 12.52 3.35
C GLY A 43 -6.99 12.12 3.09
N MET A 44 -6.16 12.24 4.12
CA MET A 44 -4.75 11.86 4.06
C MET A 44 -4.35 11.06 5.29
N GLN A 45 -3.30 10.27 5.15
CA GLN A 45 -2.61 9.65 6.25
C GLN A 45 -1.22 10.27 6.35
N LEU A 46 -0.83 10.65 7.56
CA LEU A 46 0.52 11.09 7.89
C LEU A 46 1.17 9.98 8.71
N VAL A 47 2.25 9.42 8.20
CA VAL A 47 3.04 8.38 8.87
C VAL A 47 4.42 8.93 9.21
N LEU A 48 4.77 8.87 10.49
CA LEU A 48 6.09 9.15 11.00
C LEU A 48 6.83 7.83 11.26
N HIS A 49 7.91 7.58 10.54
CA HIS A 49 8.81 6.45 10.75
C HIS A 49 9.87 6.80 11.80
N ALA A 50 9.76 6.15 12.96
CA ALA A 50 10.55 6.41 14.15
C ALA A 50 10.88 5.08 14.87
N PRO A 51 12.06 4.47 14.60
CA PRO A 51 12.46 3.19 15.18
C PRO A 51 13.03 3.36 16.62
N PHE A 52 12.18 3.89 17.51
CA PHE A 52 12.48 4.12 18.93
C PHE A 52 11.64 3.26 19.88
N GLY A 53 10.77 2.41 19.34
CA GLY A 53 9.91 1.52 20.11
C GLY A 53 8.59 2.17 20.52
N SER A 54 7.62 1.30 20.83
CA SER A 54 6.22 1.69 21.04
C SER A 54 6.03 2.60 22.26
N ARG A 55 6.90 2.52 23.27
CA ARG A 55 6.82 3.36 24.47
C ARG A 55 7.12 4.84 24.18
N VAL A 56 8.13 5.11 23.35
CA VAL A 56 8.48 6.47 22.88
C VAL A 56 7.45 6.94 21.87
N ASN A 57 7.11 6.08 20.90
CA ASN A 57 6.16 6.41 19.84
C ASN A 57 4.74 6.67 20.37
N ARG A 58 4.31 6.00 21.44
CA ARG A 58 3.03 6.26 22.11
C ARG A 58 2.98 7.64 22.75
N ALA A 59 4.04 8.03 23.48
CA ALA A 59 4.16 9.37 24.04
C ALA A 59 4.12 10.44 22.95
N TRP A 60 4.90 10.24 21.89
CA TRP A 60 4.97 11.17 20.78
C TRP A 60 3.62 11.28 20.04
N GLY A 61 2.98 10.15 19.74
CA GLY A 61 1.70 10.11 19.02
C GLY A 61 0.56 10.77 19.78
N LEU A 62 0.46 10.53 21.11
CA LEU A 62 -0.54 11.18 21.95
C LEU A 62 -0.35 12.70 21.99
N ALA A 63 0.90 13.17 22.18
CA ALA A 63 1.21 14.59 22.23
C ALA A 63 0.97 15.29 20.88
N LEU A 64 1.37 14.65 19.76
CA LEU A 64 1.09 15.16 18.42
C LEU A 64 -0.41 15.26 18.19
N ARG A 65 -1.17 14.20 18.46
CA ARG A 65 -2.63 14.18 18.32
C ARG A 65 -3.26 15.37 19.05
N LYS A 66 -2.90 15.59 20.33
CA LYS A 66 -3.44 16.73 21.12
C LYS A 66 -3.09 18.09 20.50
N ARG A 67 -1.89 18.25 19.92
CA ARG A 67 -1.52 19.50 19.22
C ARG A 67 -2.30 19.73 17.94
N PHE A 68 -2.53 18.69 17.16
CA PHE A 68 -3.41 18.79 16.00
C PHE A 68 -4.84 19.15 16.41
N CYS A 69 -5.41 18.50 17.43
CA CYS A 69 -6.76 18.80 17.90
C CYS A 69 -6.92 20.27 18.31
N ARG A 70 -5.93 20.86 19.00
CA ARG A 70 -5.97 22.27 19.41
C ARG A 70 -5.84 23.26 18.25
N THR A 71 -5.14 22.88 17.19
CA THR A 71 -4.86 23.75 16.05
C THR A 71 -6.00 23.71 15.03
N PHE A 72 -6.60 22.54 14.82
CA PHE A 72 -7.60 22.30 13.76
C PHE A 72 -9.01 21.99 14.28
N ASN A 73 -9.23 22.02 15.60
CA ASN A 73 -10.52 21.83 16.28
C ASN A 73 -11.27 20.55 15.87
N PHE A 74 -10.56 19.43 15.72
CA PHE A 74 -11.12 18.13 15.37
C PHE A 74 -10.33 16.99 16.01
N GLU A 75 -11.00 15.90 16.38
CA GLU A 75 -10.33 14.71 16.94
C GLU A 75 -9.73 13.83 15.85
N LEU A 76 -8.42 13.58 15.92
CA LEU A 76 -7.73 12.72 14.97
C LEU A 76 -7.63 11.28 15.47
N GLN A 77 -7.85 10.33 14.56
CA GLN A 77 -7.49 8.93 14.78
C GLN A 77 -5.97 8.77 14.71
N ALA A 78 -5.40 8.00 15.64
CA ALA A 78 -3.97 7.82 15.76
C ALA A 78 -3.58 6.41 16.22
N ALA A 79 -2.46 5.89 15.70
CA ALA A 79 -1.85 4.65 16.17
C ALA A 79 -0.34 4.80 16.29
N ALA A 80 0.28 4.01 17.16
CA ALA A 80 1.73 3.93 17.31
C ALA A 80 2.19 2.48 17.46
N THR A 81 3.15 2.06 16.65
CA THR A 81 3.84 0.77 16.71
C THR A 81 5.30 0.97 17.15
N GLU A 82 6.09 -0.09 17.11
CA GLU A 82 7.52 -0.04 17.45
C GLU A 82 8.30 0.89 16.52
N ASP A 83 7.90 0.96 15.25
CA ASP A 83 8.66 1.63 14.20
C ASP A 83 7.97 2.86 13.62
N ALA A 84 6.68 3.09 13.92
CA ALA A 84 5.94 4.18 13.30
C ALA A 84 4.79 4.76 14.14
N ILE A 85 4.36 5.95 13.76
CA ILE A 85 3.16 6.63 14.25
C ILE A 85 2.32 7.01 13.03
N VAL A 86 1.01 6.79 13.08
CA VAL A 86 0.07 7.25 12.04
C VAL A 86 -0.95 8.21 12.62
N LEU A 87 -1.24 9.28 11.86
CA LEU A 87 -2.30 10.24 12.12
C LEU A 87 -3.20 10.32 10.88
N SER A 88 -4.50 10.09 11.04
CA SER A 88 -5.46 10.21 9.94
C SER A 88 -6.03 11.62 9.85
N LEU A 89 -5.74 12.31 8.76
CA LEU A 89 -6.11 13.69 8.48
C LEU A 89 -7.36 13.75 7.58
N SER A 90 -8.27 14.67 7.88
CA SER A 90 -9.41 14.97 7.00
C SER A 90 -9.03 15.91 5.84
N THR A 91 -9.95 16.12 4.90
CA THR A 91 -9.80 17.03 3.76
C THR A 91 -9.51 18.48 4.15
N SER A 92 -9.92 18.90 5.35
CA SER A 92 -9.79 20.28 5.85
C SER A 92 -8.41 20.61 6.43
N HIS A 93 -7.55 19.61 6.64
CA HIS A 93 -6.23 19.81 7.22
C HIS A 93 -5.23 20.16 6.12
N SER A 94 -4.71 21.38 6.17
CA SER A 94 -3.76 21.92 5.20
C SER A 94 -2.59 22.57 5.97
N PHE A 95 -1.37 22.11 5.71
CA PHE A 95 -0.13 22.59 6.33
C PHE A 95 1.08 22.02 5.57
N ALA A 96 2.23 22.70 5.67
CA ALA A 96 3.49 22.19 5.15
C ALA A 96 4.00 21.03 6.02
N LEU A 97 4.34 19.89 5.40
CA LEU A 97 4.61 18.65 6.13
C LEU A 97 5.84 18.76 7.05
N ASP A 98 6.83 19.57 6.69
CA ASP A 98 8.04 19.79 7.47
C ASP A 98 7.81 20.63 8.74
N GLU A 99 6.74 21.43 8.80
CA GLU A 99 6.40 22.19 10.00
C GLU A 99 5.99 21.29 11.17
N VAL A 100 5.47 20.10 10.90
CA VAL A 100 5.01 19.13 11.91
C VAL A 100 6.13 18.75 12.87
N TRP A 101 7.39 18.73 12.41
CA TRP A 101 8.56 18.48 13.26
C TRP A 101 8.72 19.51 14.39
N ARG A 102 8.15 20.72 14.23
CA ARG A 102 8.27 21.84 15.16
C ARG A 102 7.05 22.01 16.05
N TYR A 103 6.00 21.20 15.88
CA TYR A 103 4.75 21.31 16.65
C TYR A 103 4.92 21.01 18.14
N LEU A 104 5.96 20.25 18.49
CA LEU A 104 6.30 19.89 19.85
C LEU A 104 7.69 20.41 20.19
N ARG A 105 7.82 21.00 21.37
CA ARG A 105 9.07 21.55 21.90
C ARG A 105 9.40 20.89 23.22
N SER A 106 10.66 20.52 23.44
CA SER A 106 11.02 19.68 24.60
C SER A 106 10.70 20.33 25.94
N ASN A 107 10.64 21.66 26.00
CA ASN A 107 10.30 22.43 27.21
C ASN A 107 8.81 22.45 27.56
N THR A 108 7.92 22.08 26.63
CA THR A 108 6.45 22.12 26.80
C THR A 108 5.78 20.79 26.46
N ALA A 109 6.50 19.88 25.81
CA ALA A 109 5.98 18.61 25.30
C ALA A 109 5.45 17.70 26.41
N GLU A 110 6.09 17.67 27.57
CA GLU A 110 5.63 16.89 28.74
C GLU A 110 4.24 17.35 29.19
N HIS A 111 4.04 18.66 29.35
CA HIS A 111 2.75 19.24 29.72
C HIS A 111 1.65 18.90 28.69
N VAL A 112 1.99 18.97 27.39
CA VAL A 112 1.06 18.57 26.31
C VAL A 112 0.72 17.08 26.41
N LEU A 113 1.70 16.22 26.68
CA LEU A 113 1.50 14.80 26.84
C LEU A 113 0.62 14.49 28.06
N ILE A 114 0.80 15.20 29.17
CA ILE A 114 -0.07 15.06 30.35
C ILE A 114 -1.51 15.41 29.98
N GLN A 115 -1.75 16.53 29.30
CA GLN A 115 -3.11 16.87 28.86
C GLN A 115 -3.68 15.87 27.83
N ALA A 116 -2.82 15.22 27.03
CA ALA A 116 -3.22 14.20 26.06
C ALA A 116 -3.56 12.85 26.71
N LEU A 117 -2.78 12.44 27.72
CA LEU A 117 -2.94 11.14 28.38
C LEU A 117 -4.20 11.09 29.24
N LEU A 118 -4.65 12.24 29.76
CA LEU A 118 -5.90 12.32 30.52
C LEU A 118 -7.11 11.89 29.68
N ASP A 119 -7.10 12.18 28.37
CA ASP A 119 -8.15 11.71 27.45
C ASP A 119 -7.92 10.27 26.97
N ALA A 120 -6.80 9.63 27.31
CA ALA A 120 -6.45 8.31 26.81
C ALA A 120 -7.02 7.19 27.71
N PRO A 121 -7.48 6.07 27.13
CA PRO A 121 -8.02 4.92 27.89
C PRO A 121 -7.04 4.35 28.92
N LEU A 122 -5.75 4.47 28.63
CA LEU A 122 -4.66 4.01 29.49
C LEU A 122 -4.72 4.62 30.90
N PHE A 123 -5.11 5.90 31.02
CA PHE A 123 -5.17 6.60 32.31
C PHE A 123 -6.16 5.90 33.26
N ASN A 124 -7.37 5.61 32.80
CA ASN A 124 -8.39 4.94 33.61
C ASN A 124 -7.97 3.52 34.04
N VAL A 125 -7.23 2.82 33.18
CA VAL A 125 -6.69 1.49 33.50
C VAL A 125 -5.64 1.57 34.61
N ARG A 126 -4.70 2.52 34.50
CA ARG A 126 -3.63 2.74 35.49
C ARG A 126 -4.16 3.31 36.80
N TRP A 127 -5.12 4.24 36.74
CA TRP A 127 -5.82 4.77 37.90
C TRP A 127 -6.43 3.64 38.74
N ARG A 128 -7.18 2.74 38.09
CA ARG A 128 -7.81 1.61 38.78
C ARG A 128 -6.80 0.64 39.38
N TRP A 129 -5.67 0.42 38.69
CA TRP A 129 -4.57 -0.37 39.23
C TRP A 129 -4.04 0.26 40.51
N ASN A 130 -3.69 1.55 40.48
CA ASN A 130 -3.15 2.30 41.62
C ASN A 130 -4.13 2.41 42.78
N ALA A 131 -5.41 2.66 42.51
CA ALA A 131 -6.46 2.67 43.53
C ALA A 131 -6.64 1.29 44.19
N THR A 132 -6.37 0.20 43.46
CA THR A 132 -6.47 -1.16 43.98
C THR A 132 -5.23 -1.58 44.78
N THR A 133 -4.03 -1.24 44.30
CA THR A 133 -2.76 -1.59 44.95
C THR A 133 -2.50 -0.77 46.21
N SER A 134 -2.92 0.50 46.22
CA SER A 134 -2.88 1.39 47.40
C SER A 134 -3.93 1.06 48.46
N LEU A 135 -4.81 0.08 48.20
CA LEU A 135 -5.92 -0.30 49.07
C LEU A 135 -6.97 0.81 49.28
N ALA A 136 -6.99 1.82 48.40
CA ALA A 136 -8.03 2.86 48.40
C ALA A 136 -9.43 2.28 48.05
N LEU A 137 -9.46 1.15 47.34
CA LEU A 137 -10.70 0.45 47.00
C LEU A 137 -10.87 -0.86 47.80
N PRO A 138 -12.09 -1.14 48.31
CA PRO A 138 -12.36 -2.39 49.01
C PRO A 138 -12.30 -3.58 48.04
N ARG A 139 -11.31 -4.46 48.24
CA ARG A 139 -11.12 -5.68 47.43
C ARG A 139 -12.04 -6.83 47.84
N TYR A 140 -12.51 -6.80 49.10
CA TYR A 140 -13.43 -7.76 49.68
C TYR A 140 -14.59 -7.03 50.34
N SER A 141 -15.79 -7.60 50.23
CA SER A 141 -16.99 -7.11 50.90
C SER A 141 -17.79 -8.31 51.41
N GLY A 142 -18.11 -8.35 52.70
CA GLY A 142 -18.81 -9.48 53.31
C GLY A 142 -18.06 -10.82 53.18
N GLY A 143 -16.72 -10.81 53.28
CA GLY A 143 -15.88 -12.01 53.17
C GLY A 143 -15.70 -12.57 51.74
N ARG A 144 -16.29 -11.93 50.72
CA ARG A 144 -16.15 -12.34 49.31
C ARG A 144 -15.38 -11.28 48.51
N LYS A 145 -14.65 -11.71 47.48
CA LYS A 145 -13.93 -10.82 46.56
C LYS A 145 -14.94 -9.99 45.76
N VAL A 146 -14.70 -8.70 45.66
CA VAL A 146 -15.56 -7.79 44.87
C VAL A 146 -15.40 -8.09 43.39
N ALA A 147 -16.51 -8.20 42.66
CA ALA A 147 -16.51 -8.48 41.23
C ALA A 147 -15.81 -7.37 40.43
N PRO A 148 -15.11 -7.68 39.31
CA PRO A 148 -14.38 -6.69 38.52
C PRO A 148 -15.22 -5.50 38.03
N GLN A 149 -16.49 -5.73 37.69
CA GLN A 149 -17.41 -4.67 37.25
C GLN A 149 -17.67 -3.67 38.38
N LEU A 150 -17.92 -4.17 39.59
CA LEU A 150 -18.12 -3.32 40.78
C LEU A 150 -16.83 -2.60 41.19
N GLN A 151 -15.66 -3.22 40.99
CA GLN A 151 -14.39 -2.53 41.20
C GLN A 151 -14.18 -1.39 40.20
N ARG A 152 -14.61 -1.55 38.94
CA ARG A 152 -14.55 -0.49 37.93
C ARG A 152 -15.43 0.69 38.33
N MET A 153 -16.70 0.45 38.68
CA MET A 153 -17.62 1.50 39.12
C MET A 153 -17.08 2.25 40.34
N LYS A 154 -16.61 1.54 41.37
CA LYS A 154 -16.03 2.17 42.56
C LYS A 154 -14.74 2.96 42.26
N SER A 155 -13.96 2.52 41.29
CA SER A 155 -12.75 3.23 40.86
C SER A 155 -13.10 4.52 40.12
N GLU A 156 -14.17 4.52 39.32
CA GLU A 156 -14.70 5.70 38.63
C GLU A 156 -15.32 6.68 39.65
N ASP A 157 -16.05 6.19 40.66
CA ASP A 157 -16.57 7.02 41.77
C ASP A 157 -15.42 7.71 42.55
N LEU A 158 -14.36 6.97 42.85
CA LEU A 158 -13.17 7.53 43.51
C LEU A 158 -12.47 8.56 42.62
N LEU A 159 -12.41 8.33 41.31
CA LEU A 159 -11.85 9.31 40.36
C LEU A 159 -12.65 10.60 40.37
N ALA A 160 -13.98 10.50 40.30
CA ALA A 160 -14.86 11.66 40.31
C ALA A 160 -14.75 12.48 41.62
N ALA A 161 -14.49 11.81 42.75
CA ALA A 161 -14.30 12.48 44.04
C ALA A 161 -12.94 13.18 44.16
N VAL A 162 -11.87 12.58 43.63
CA VAL A 162 -10.49 13.07 43.78
C VAL A 162 -10.08 14.02 42.66
N PHE A 163 -10.55 13.78 41.43
CA PHE A 163 -10.24 14.54 40.23
C PHE A 163 -11.52 14.80 39.42
N PRO A 164 -12.41 15.71 39.90
CA PRO A 164 -13.70 15.97 39.27
C PRO A 164 -13.59 16.38 37.79
N ASP A 165 -12.61 17.20 37.44
CA ASP A 165 -12.32 17.67 36.08
C ASP A 165 -12.06 16.54 35.09
N GLN A 166 -11.60 15.38 35.56
CA GLN A 166 -11.36 14.22 34.70
C GLN A 166 -12.66 13.56 34.23
N VAL A 167 -13.74 13.70 35.00
CA VAL A 167 -15.07 13.12 34.70
C VAL A 167 -16.08 14.21 34.31
N ALA A 168 -15.65 15.48 34.31
CA ALA A 168 -16.49 16.61 33.99
C ALA A 168 -17.01 16.54 32.54
N CYS A 169 -18.25 16.96 32.34
CA CYS A 169 -18.83 17.08 31.01
C CYS A 169 -17.99 18.06 30.17
N PHE A 170 -17.71 17.68 28.93
CA PHE A 170 -16.92 18.50 28.00
C PHE A 170 -17.52 19.91 27.82
N GLU A 171 -18.84 20.07 27.93
CA GLU A 171 -19.53 21.37 27.84
C GLU A 171 -19.22 22.32 29.00
N ASN A 172 -18.77 21.80 30.15
CA ASN A 172 -18.48 22.58 31.36
C ASN A 172 -16.98 22.82 31.60
N LEU A 173 -16.12 22.14 30.84
CA LEU A 173 -14.68 22.29 30.92
C LEU A 173 -14.23 23.47 30.07
N VAL A 174 -13.70 24.52 30.73
CA VAL A 174 -13.12 25.68 30.04
C VAL A 174 -11.60 25.61 30.15
N GLY A 175 -10.93 25.20 29.07
CA GLY A 175 -9.47 25.18 28.98
C GLY A 175 -8.83 23.84 29.32
N GLU A 176 -7.62 23.87 29.85
CA GLU A 176 -6.85 22.68 30.24
C GLU A 176 -7.32 22.16 31.60
N ARG A 177 -7.23 20.84 31.84
CA ARG A 177 -7.63 20.26 33.13
C ARG A 177 -6.61 20.64 34.19
N GLU A 178 -7.08 21.15 35.33
CA GLU A 178 -6.24 21.41 36.48
C GLU A 178 -5.97 20.12 37.24
N LEU A 179 -4.69 19.77 37.39
CA LEU A 179 -4.29 18.56 38.10
C LEU A 179 -4.41 18.76 39.61
N PRO A 180 -5.20 17.95 40.33
CA PRO A 180 -5.28 18.05 41.78
C PRO A 180 -3.99 17.56 42.44
N ASP A 181 -3.60 18.21 43.54
CA ASP A 181 -2.51 17.74 44.40
C ASP A 181 -2.98 16.52 45.22
N HIS A 182 -2.91 15.34 44.61
CA HIS A 182 -3.32 14.08 45.22
C HIS A 182 -2.34 12.94 44.88
N PRO A 183 -1.84 12.17 45.87
CA PRO A 183 -0.84 11.13 45.64
C PRO A 183 -1.22 10.08 44.60
N LEU A 184 -2.49 9.63 44.57
CA LEU A 184 -2.94 8.66 43.55
C LEU A 184 -2.96 9.24 42.14
N VAL A 185 -3.23 10.55 42.00
CA VAL A 185 -3.24 11.20 40.68
C VAL A 185 -1.79 11.35 40.21
N ALA A 186 -0.92 11.86 41.08
CA ALA A 186 0.51 11.96 40.82
C ALA A 186 1.13 10.61 40.42
N GLN A 187 0.87 9.54 41.19
CA GLN A 187 1.38 8.20 40.87
C GLN A 187 0.80 7.65 39.55
N THR A 188 -0.47 7.91 39.27
CA THR A 188 -1.09 7.44 38.01
C THR A 188 -0.50 8.14 36.80
N ILE A 189 -0.21 9.44 36.91
CA ILE A 189 0.48 10.19 35.86
C ILE A 189 1.91 9.67 35.70
N ASP A 190 2.64 9.48 36.80
CA ASP A 190 4.00 8.92 36.80
C ASP A 190 4.07 7.55 36.10
N ASP A 191 3.20 6.60 36.48
CA ASP A 191 3.12 5.29 35.84
C ASP A 191 2.81 5.39 34.34
N CYS A 192 1.93 6.32 33.95
CA CYS A 192 1.60 6.52 32.54
C CYS A 192 2.81 7.06 31.76
N LEU A 193 3.52 8.04 32.32
CA LEU A 193 4.66 8.70 31.66
C LEU A 193 5.91 7.82 31.61
N HIS A 194 6.18 7.04 32.67
CA HIS A 194 7.46 6.37 32.87
C HIS A 194 7.41 4.84 32.88
N GLU A 195 6.26 4.20 33.16
CA GLU A 195 6.13 2.74 33.01
C GLU A 195 5.47 2.35 31.69
N ALA A 196 4.31 2.94 31.39
CA ALA A 196 3.56 2.63 30.18
C ALA A 196 4.16 3.29 28.93
N MET A 197 4.78 4.46 29.12
CA MET A 197 5.51 5.20 28.09
C MET A 197 6.95 5.41 28.54
N ASP A 198 7.76 5.99 27.66
CA ASP A 198 9.10 6.46 27.96
C ASP A 198 9.17 7.97 27.68
N CYS A 199 8.63 8.76 28.60
CA CYS A 199 8.59 10.21 28.48
C CYS A 199 10.00 10.83 28.46
N GLU A 200 10.92 10.33 29.29
CA GLU A 200 12.29 10.86 29.36
C GLU A 200 13.06 10.62 28.06
N GLY A 201 12.99 9.40 27.52
CA GLY A 201 13.58 9.04 26.24
C GLY A 201 13.00 9.85 25.09
N TRP A 202 11.69 10.07 25.10
CA TRP A 202 11.02 10.94 24.12
C TRP A 202 11.45 12.42 24.23
N LEU A 203 11.53 12.98 25.44
CA LEU A 203 12.00 14.36 25.64
C LEU A 203 13.48 14.52 25.28
N ALA A 204 14.31 13.50 25.52
CA ALA A 204 15.68 13.46 25.03
C ALA A 204 15.73 13.46 23.49
N LEU A 205 14.87 12.68 22.84
CA LEU A 205 14.72 12.68 21.38
C LEU A 205 14.34 14.06 20.83
N LEU A 206 13.33 14.72 21.41
CA LEU A 206 12.95 16.08 21.00
C LEU A 206 14.12 17.08 21.13
N ARG A 207 14.92 16.99 22.21
CA ARG A 207 16.12 17.82 22.37
C ARG A 207 17.16 17.56 21.28
N ARG A 208 17.36 16.30 20.87
CA ARG A 208 18.26 15.95 19.76
C ARG A 208 17.77 16.53 18.43
N ILE A 209 16.46 16.51 18.19
CA ILE A 209 15.82 17.12 17.02
C ILE A 209 16.05 18.64 17.01
N GLU A 210 15.79 19.32 18.14
CA GLU A 210 15.98 20.77 18.28
C GLU A 210 17.44 21.20 18.10
N GLN A 211 18.40 20.34 18.49
CA GLN A 211 19.84 20.55 18.31
C GLN A 211 20.33 20.22 16.89
N GLY A 212 19.47 19.76 15.99
CA GLY A 212 19.83 19.38 14.62
C GLY A 212 20.70 18.13 14.53
N GLN A 213 20.69 17.26 15.56
CA GLN A 213 21.48 16.02 15.59
C GLN A 213 20.81 14.87 14.82
N ILE A 214 19.54 15.04 14.46
CA ILE A 214 18.76 14.05 13.73
C ILE A 214 18.37 14.65 12.38
N LYS A 215 18.63 13.89 11.32
CA LYS A 215 18.18 14.25 9.98
C LYS A 215 16.66 14.05 9.89
N LEU A 216 15.94 15.06 9.43
CA LEU A 216 14.49 15.01 9.26
C LEU A 216 14.17 15.07 7.77
N VAL A 217 13.33 14.15 7.30
CA VAL A 217 12.89 14.10 5.91
C VAL A 217 11.36 14.11 5.89
N ALA A 218 10.77 15.00 5.10
CA ALA A 218 9.34 15.07 4.86
C ALA A 218 9.07 14.75 3.38
N ARG A 219 8.11 13.86 3.09
CA ARG A 219 7.73 13.47 1.73
C ARG A 219 6.22 13.39 1.57
N ASP A 220 5.66 14.20 0.68
CA ASP A 220 4.33 13.95 0.15
C ASP A 220 4.43 12.89 -0.95
N LEU A 221 3.71 11.79 -0.75
CA LEU A 221 3.68 10.66 -1.66
C LEU A 221 2.27 10.46 -2.25
N PRO A 222 2.18 10.04 -3.51
CA PRO A 222 0.91 9.66 -4.11
C PRO A 222 0.31 8.37 -3.53
N ALA A 223 1.10 7.50 -2.88
CA ALA A 223 0.66 6.26 -2.26
C ALA A 223 1.56 5.92 -1.05
N PRO A 224 1.12 5.04 -0.12
CA PRO A 224 1.94 4.64 1.02
C PRO A 224 3.25 3.97 0.60
N SER A 225 4.34 4.27 1.31
CA SER A 225 5.58 3.53 1.19
C SER A 225 5.44 2.07 1.67
N PRO A 226 6.34 1.16 1.26
CA PRO A 226 6.36 -0.20 1.78
C PRO A 226 6.43 -0.29 3.31
N LEU A 227 7.07 0.68 3.99
CA LEU A 227 7.21 0.72 5.45
C LEU A 227 5.91 1.13 6.15
N ALA A 228 5.07 1.97 5.52
CA ALA A 228 3.78 2.37 6.10
C ALA A 228 2.77 1.21 6.17
N MET A 229 3.00 0.13 5.43
CA MET A 229 2.03 -0.98 5.33
C MET A 229 1.77 -1.69 6.67
N GLU A 230 2.77 -1.71 7.56
CA GLU A 230 2.62 -2.31 8.90
C GLU A 230 1.67 -1.49 9.76
N ILE A 231 1.94 -0.18 9.91
CA ILE A 231 1.14 0.73 10.74
C ILE A 231 -0.26 0.97 10.18
N LEU A 232 -0.45 0.90 8.86
CA LEU A 232 -1.79 0.97 8.25
C LEU A 232 -2.68 -0.23 8.63
N ASN A 233 -2.05 -1.39 8.87
CA ASN A 233 -2.71 -2.61 9.34
C ASN A 233 -2.49 -2.85 10.84
N ALA A 234 -2.25 -1.77 11.60
CA ALA A 234 -1.97 -1.83 13.02
C ALA A 234 -3.05 -2.60 13.79
N ARG A 235 -2.60 -3.39 14.77
CA ARG A 235 -3.47 -4.17 15.64
C ARG A 235 -4.18 -3.26 16.66
N PRO A 236 -5.33 -3.69 17.21
CA PRO A 236 -6.11 -2.88 18.16
C PRO A 236 -5.34 -2.29 19.35
N TYR A 237 -4.29 -2.96 19.83
CA TYR A 237 -3.48 -2.49 20.96
C TYR A 237 -2.56 -1.29 20.63
N ALA A 238 -2.34 -1.02 19.35
CA ALA A 238 -1.49 0.07 18.87
C ALA A 238 -2.26 1.41 18.76
N PHE A 239 -3.60 1.37 18.80
CA PHE A 239 -4.41 2.58 18.74
C PHE A 239 -4.25 3.44 19.99
N LEU A 240 -4.26 4.75 19.77
CA LEU A 240 -4.11 5.75 20.83
C LEU A 240 -5.47 6.36 21.24
N ASP A 241 -6.51 6.18 20.41
CA ASP A 241 -7.88 6.66 20.58
C ASP A 241 -8.90 5.51 20.61
N ASP A 242 -10.13 5.83 21.01
CA ASP A 242 -11.23 4.86 21.19
C ASP A 242 -12.10 4.62 19.93
N ALA A 243 -11.72 5.11 18.75
CA ALA A 243 -12.54 4.92 17.56
C ALA A 243 -12.71 3.42 17.22
N PRO A 244 -13.94 2.97 16.88
CA PRO A 244 -14.20 1.59 16.47
C PRO A 244 -13.33 1.16 15.28
N LEU A 245 -13.08 -0.15 15.16
CA LEU A 245 -12.21 -0.69 14.09
C LEU A 245 -12.79 -0.44 12.70
N GLU A 246 -14.11 -0.50 12.58
CA GLU A 246 -14.89 -0.35 11.36
C GLU A 246 -14.86 1.09 10.83
N GLU A 247 -14.61 2.07 11.69
CA GLU A 247 -14.58 3.49 11.36
C GLU A 247 -13.15 4.01 11.10
N ARG A 248 -12.15 3.12 11.09
CA ARG A 248 -10.73 3.50 10.94
C ARG A 248 -10.43 3.92 9.51
N ARG A 249 -9.98 5.17 9.36
CA ARG A 249 -9.56 5.73 8.06
C ARG A 249 -8.31 5.07 7.49
N THR A 250 -7.48 4.43 8.33
CA THR A 250 -6.33 3.65 7.86
C THR A 250 -6.75 2.44 7.02
N GLN A 251 -7.94 1.86 7.26
CA GLN A 251 -8.49 0.78 6.42
C GLN A 251 -8.97 1.28 5.05
N ALA A 252 -9.25 2.58 4.91
CA ALA A 252 -9.57 3.20 3.63
C ALA A 252 -8.33 3.46 2.78
N VAL A 253 -7.14 3.01 3.20
CA VAL A 253 -5.95 3.00 2.36
C VAL A 253 -5.87 1.65 1.65
N LEU A 254 -6.01 1.66 0.33
CA LEU A 254 -5.77 0.44 -0.44
C LEU A 254 -4.31 0.02 -0.32
N SER A 255 -4.12 -1.17 0.26
CA SER A 255 -2.93 -1.94 0.00
C SER A 255 -3.01 -2.41 -1.45
N ARG A 256 -2.09 -1.92 -2.31
CA ARG A 256 -1.88 -2.48 -3.65
C ARG A 256 -1.52 -3.96 -3.48
N ARG A 257 -2.53 -4.83 -3.51
CA ARG A 257 -2.31 -6.27 -3.41
C ARG A 257 -1.63 -6.69 -4.70
N TRP A 258 -0.37 -7.10 -4.56
CA TRP A 258 0.41 -7.79 -5.58
C TRP A 258 0.67 -6.97 -6.86
N SER A 259 1.52 -5.95 -6.76
CA SER A 259 2.27 -5.51 -7.93
C SER A 259 3.23 -6.64 -8.34
N ASP A 260 3.30 -6.93 -9.64
CA ASP A 260 4.23 -7.90 -10.23
C ASP A 260 5.64 -7.70 -9.64
N PRO A 261 6.32 -8.74 -9.10
CA PRO A 261 7.65 -8.59 -8.50
C PRO A 261 8.67 -7.92 -9.42
N GLU A 262 8.45 -7.97 -10.74
CA GLU A 262 9.32 -7.41 -11.78
C GLU A 262 9.10 -5.91 -12.06
N SER A 263 7.97 -5.29 -11.68
CA SER A 263 7.78 -3.84 -11.91
C SER A 263 8.43 -3.02 -10.80
N SER A 264 9.71 -2.68 -11.00
CA SER A 264 10.51 -1.86 -10.07
C SER A 264 10.04 -0.41 -9.95
N ASP A 265 9.20 0.06 -10.89
CA ASP A 265 8.96 1.49 -11.12
C ASP A 265 7.56 1.97 -10.71
N ASP A 266 6.62 1.08 -10.38
CA ASP A 266 5.22 1.45 -10.21
C ASP A 266 4.82 1.82 -8.79
N LEU A 267 5.69 1.68 -7.79
CA LEU A 267 5.34 1.97 -6.39
C LEU A 267 5.11 3.46 -6.18
N GLY A 268 3.84 3.84 -6.25
CA GLY A 268 3.35 5.19 -5.99
C GLY A 268 3.00 6.01 -7.22
N ALA A 269 3.61 5.77 -8.39
CA ALA A 269 3.42 6.65 -9.54
C ALA A 269 1.93 6.82 -9.90
N LEU A 270 1.48 8.08 -10.06
CA LEU A 270 0.14 8.36 -10.54
C LEU A 270 0.04 7.91 -11.98
N ASP A 271 -1.14 7.49 -12.42
CA ASP A 271 -1.29 7.08 -13.81
C ASP A 271 -1.08 8.28 -14.76
N ALA A 272 -0.21 8.13 -15.76
CA ALA A 272 0.10 9.20 -16.70
C ALA A 272 -1.13 9.64 -17.51
N ALA A 273 -2.03 8.70 -17.84
CA ALA A 273 -3.29 9.04 -18.52
C ALA A 273 -4.27 9.77 -17.59
N ALA A 274 -4.32 9.42 -16.30
CA ALA A 274 -5.07 10.16 -15.29
C ALA A 274 -4.55 11.59 -15.09
N ILE A 275 -3.23 11.79 -15.05
CA ILE A 275 -2.61 13.13 -15.02
C ILE A 275 -3.04 13.94 -16.25
N ALA A 276 -2.90 13.36 -17.45
CA ALA A 276 -3.25 14.01 -18.70
C ALA A 276 -4.74 14.40 -18.76
N GLY A 277 -5.64 13.47 -18.41
CA GLY A 277 -7.08 13.72 -18.41
C GLY A 277 -7.49 14.83 -17.43
N VAL A 278 -6.96 14.81 -16.20
CA VAL A 278 -7.27 15.86 -15.22
C VAL A 278 -6.70 17.20 -15.65
N ARG A 279 -5.53 17.25 -16.28
CA ARG A 279 -4.95 18.47 -16.84
C ARG A 279 -5.81 19.03 -17.98
N GLU A 280 -6.32 18.20 -18.86
CA GLU A 280 -7.22 18.60 -19.94
C GLU A 280 -8.56 19.14 -19.41
N GLU A 281 -9.11 18.51 -18.37
CA GLU A 281 -10.34 18.95 -17.70
C GLU A 281 -10.17 20.23 -16.86
N ALA A 282 -9.00 20.43 -16.26
CA ALA A 282 -8.69 21.61 -15.45
C ALA A 282 -8.42 22.85 -16.31
N TRP A 283 -7.86 22.64 -17.51
CA TRP A 283 -7.61 23.73 -18.44
C TRP A 283 -8.93 24.33 -18.93
N PRO A 284 -9.11 25.67 -18.89
CA PRO A 284 -10.33 26.30 -19.38
C PRO A 284 -10.61 25.92 -20.85
N GLN A 285 -11.86 25.61 -21.18
CA GLN A 285 -12.30 25.31 -22.54
C GLN A 285 -13.18 26.44 -23.08
N ALA A 286 -12.61 27.63 -23.26
CA ALA A 286 -13.34 28.78 -23.76
C ALA A 286 -13.82 28.56 -25.20
N ARG A 287 -15.11 28.81 -25.46
CA ARG A 287 -15.76 28.68 -26.78
C ARG A 287 -16.22 30.02 -27.36
N ASN A 288 -16.15 31.08 -26.58
CA ASN A 288 -16.52 32.44 -26.97
C ASN A 288 -15.75 33.48 -26.15
N GLY A 289 -15.98 34.77 -26.44
CA GLY A 289 -15.28 35.87 -25.77
C GLY A 289 -15.58 36.00 -24.27
N ASP A 290 -16.78 35.64 -23.81
CA ASP A 290 -17.12 35.72 -22.38
C ASP A 290 -16.47 34.58 -21.60
N GLU A 291 -16.50 33.35 -22.11
CA GLU A 291 -15.76 32.22 -21.52
C GLU A 291 -14.23 32.45 -21.55
N MET A 292 -13.72 33.20 -22.53
CA MET A 292 -12.30 33.61 -22.56
C MET A 292 -11.97 34.62 -21.45
N GLN A 293 -12.90 35.53 -21.10
CA GLN A 293 -12.73 36.41 -19.94
C GLN A 293 -12.71 35.60 -18.64
N GLU A 294 -13.60 34.62 -18.50
CA GLU A 294 -13.61 33.70 -17.34
C GLU A 294 -12.29 32.92 -17.23
N ALA A 295 -11.74 32.45 -18.36
CA ALA A 295 -10.44 31.78 -18.40
C ALA A 295 -9.31 32.70 -17.91
N LEU A 296 -9.27 33.97 -18.33
CA LEU A 296 -8.31 34.96 -17.83
C LEU A 296 -8.48 35.24 -16.33
N MET A 297 -9.73 35.27 -15.84
CA MET A 297 -10.00 35.47 -14.42
C MET A 297 -9.57 34.27 -13.55
N SER A 298 -9.73 33.04 -14.07
CA SER A 298 -9.35 31.80 -13.40
C SER A 298 -7.84 31.60 -13.36
N LEU A 299 -7.14 31.83 -14.48
CA LEU A 299 -5.69 31.60 -14.58
C LEU A 299 -4.85 32.80 -14.17
N SER A 300 -5.48 33.95 -13.88
CA SER A 300 -4.87 35.28 -13.71
C SER A 300 -4.21 35.84 -14.98
N CYS A 301 -3.41 35.02 -15.68
CA CYS A 301 -2.83 35.37 -16.97
C CYS A 301 -2.59 34.14 -17.86
N VAL A 302 -2.48 34.41 -19.17
CA VAL A 302 -2.23 33.41 -20.22
C VAL A 302 -1.09 33.89 -21.13
N THR A 303 -0.18 32.99 -21.48
CA THR A 303 0.93 33.31 -22.40
C THR A 303 0.50 33.27 -23.88
N PRO A 304 1.20 33.96 -24.79
CA PRO A 304 0.95 33.84 -26.23
C PRO A 304 1.12 32.42 -26.76
N ALA A 305 2.03 31.62 -26.18
CA ALA A 305 2.20 30.21 -26.56
C ALA A 305 0.96 29.39 -26.19
N GLU A 306 0.45 29.55 -24.97
CA GLU A 306 -0.78 28.91 -24.50
C GLU A 306 -1.99 29.33 -25.34
N ALA A 307 -2.13 30.62 -25.63
CA ALA A 307 -3.21 31.13 -26.47
C ALA A 307 -3.15 30.58 -27.90
N ARG A 308 -1.95 30.39 -28.48
CA ARG A 308 -1.80 29.83 -29.82
C ARG A 308 -2.07 28.33 -29.88
N ALA A 309 -1.89 27.61 -28.77
CA ALA A 309 -2.17 26.19 -28.69
C ALA A 309 -3.69 25.88 -28.73
N GLN A 310 -4.54 26.88 -28.44
CA GLN A 310 -5.99 26.73 -28.40
C GLN A 310 -6.64 27.45 -29.59
N GLU A 311 -7.57 26.75 -30.25
CA GLU A 311 -8.25 27.31 -31.41
C GLU A 311 -9.16 28.49 -31.00
N GLY A 312 -9.11 29.61 -31.74
CA GLY A 312 -9.97 30.78 -31.51
C GLY A 312 -9.51 31.74 -30.41
N TRP A 313 -8.69 31.30 -29.45
CA TRP A 313 -8.24 32.13 -28.31
C TRP A 313 -7.56 33.43 -28.72
N PRO A 314 -6.62 33.48 -29.69
CA PRO A 314 -5.96 34.73 -30.06
C PRO A 314 -6.95 35.78 -30.58
N LYS A 315 -7.99 35.35 -31.33
CA LYS A 315 -9.03 36.25 -31.85
C LYS A 315 -9.90 36.80 -30.74
N TRP A 316 -10.29 35.97 -29.76
CA TRP A 316 -11.10 36.42 -28.63
C TRP A 316 -10.33 37.34 -27.69
N LEU A 317 -9.06 37.04 -27.42
CA LEU A 317 -8.18 37.92 -26.64
C LEU A 317 -8.02 39.29 -27.30
N GLU A 318 -7.87 39.33 -28.62
CA GLU A 318 -7.83 40.59 -29.37
C GLU A 318 -9.15 41.34 -29.32
N ALA A 319 -10.30 40.65 -29.44
CA ALA A 319 -11.61 41.27 -29.32
C ALA A 319 -11.86 41.83 -27.89
N LEU A 320 -11.41 41.11 -26.85
CA LEU A 320 -11.46 41.56 -25.46
C LEU A 320 -10.56 42.78 -25.22
N ALA A 321 -9.38 42.84 -25.84
CA ALA A 321 -8.54 44.03 -25.79
C ALA A 321 -9.17 45.24 -26.49
N HIS A 322 -9.76 45.04 -27.68
CA HIS A 322 -10.46 46.12 -28.40
C HIS A 322 -11.68 46.66 -27.64
N SER A 323 -12.37 45.79 -26.90
CA SER A 323 -13.50 46.18 -26.03
C SER A 323 -13.09 46.69 -24.65
N GLY A 324 -11.78 46.73 -24.35
CA GLY A 324 -11.26 47.25 -23.08
C GLY A 324 -11.45 46.31 -21.88
N ARG A 325 -11.66 45.02 -22.10
CA ARG A 325 -11.84 43.99 -21.06
C ARG A 325 -10.58 43.18 -20.76
N ALA A 326 -9.60 43.18 -21.66
CA ALA A 326 -8.31 42.51 -21.46
C ALA A 326 -7.14 43.39 -21.94
N THR A 327 -5.93 43.12 -21.45
CA THR A 327 -4.72 43.84 -21.87
C THR A 327 -3.55 42.88 -22.06
N ARG A 328 -2.60 43.27 -22.93
CA ARG A 328 -1.30 42.63 -23.07
C ARG A 328 -0.31 43.32 -22.13
N LEU A 329 0.19 42.58 -21.14
CA LEU A 329 1.25 43.00 -20.24
C LEU A 329 2.60 42.60 -20.84
N ARG A 330 3.44 43.59 -21.16
CA ARG A 330 4.78 43.33 -21.68
C ARG A 330 5.79 43.30 -20.54
N ILE A 331 6.17 42.11 -20.11
CA ILE A 331 7.02 41.87 -18.92
C ILE A 331 8.54 41.92 -19.23
N GLY A 332 8.93 42.02 -20.50
CA GLY A 332 10.34 42.14 -20.89
C GLY A 332 10.56 42.63 -22.33
N THR A 333 11.81 42.60 -22.77
CA THR A 333 12.23 43.12 -24.08
C THR A 333 12.04 42.14 -25.24
N GLY A 334 11.81 40.85 -24.98
CA GLY A 334 11.53 39.81 -25.99
C GLY A 334 10.06 39.75 -26.43
N SER A 335 9.81 39.23 -27.64
CA SER A 335 8.46 39.11 -28.23
C SER A 335 7.56 38.08 -27.54
N ASP A 336 8.14 37.07 -26.88
CA ASP A 336 7.38 36.05 -26.14
C ASP A 336 7.18 36.42 -24.65
N ASN A 337 7.77 37.53 -24.18
CA ASN A 337 7.62 38.03 -22.81
C ASN A 337 6.38 38.92 -22.67
N VAL A 338 5.23 38.34 -23.02
CA VAL A 338 3.92 38.99 -22.96
C VAL A 338 2.98 38.09 -22.17
N LEU A 339 2.15 38.69 -21.32
CA LEU A 339 1.08 38.02 -20.60
C LEU A 339 -0.25 38.68 -20.94
N TRP A 340 -1.26 37.88 -21.24
CA TRP A 340 -2.63 38.38 -21.35
C TRP A 340 -3.29 38.36 -19.99
N GLY A 341 -3.91 39.47 -19.59
CA GLY A 341 -4.64 39.59 -18.33
C GLY A 341 -5.99 40.28 -18.52
N ALA A 342 -6.97 39.89 -17.71
CA ALA A 342 -8.26 40.57 -17.62
C ALA A 342 -8.11 41.94 -16.93
N VAL A 343 -8.93 42.92 -17.31
CA VAL A 343 -8.89 44.29 -16.75
C VAL A 343 -9.04 44.32 -15.23
N GLU A 344 -9.82 43.37 -14.68
CA GLU A 344 -10.04 43.19 -13.25
C GLU A 344 -8.81 42.69 -12.49
N ARG A 345 -7.88 42.00 -13.17
CA ARG A 345 -6.63 41.47 -12.59
C ARG A 345 -5.43 42.38 -12.83
N VAL A 346 -5.59 43.47 -13.60
CA VAL A 346 -4.48 44.37 -13.98
C VAL A 346 -3.75 44.96 -12.76
N ALA A 347 -4.46 45.33 -11.70
CA ALA A 347 -3.82 45.87 -10.49
C ALA A 347 -2.85 44.85 -9.84
N CYS A 348 -3.29 43.59 -9.71
CA CYS A 348 -2.48 42.49 -9.20
C CYS A 348 -1.28 42.22 -10.13
N LEU A 349 -1.51 42.13 -11.45
CA LEU A 349 -0.44 41.92 -12.42
C LEU A 349 0.59 43.07 -12.44
N GLN A 350 0.16 44.32 -12.29
CA GLN A 350 1.07 45.47 -12.25
C GLN A 350 1.92 45.49 -10.98
N ALA A 351 1.40 45.05 -9.84
CA ALA A 351 2.18 44.89 -8.61
C ALA A 351 3.25 43.79 -8.77
N ALA A 352 2.90 42.66 -9.38
CA ALA A 352 3.88 41.60 -9.65
C ALA A 352 4.92 41.97 -10.74
N TYR A 353 4.55 42.86 -11.68
CA TYR A 353 5.43 43.34 -12.76
C TYR A 353 5.45 44.87 -12.86
N PRO A 354 6.11 45.59 -11.93
CA PRO A 354 6.06 47.05 -11.88
C PRO A 354 6.61 47.75 -13.14
N GLN A 355 7.50 47.08 -13.86
CA GLN A 355 8.12 47.60 -15.09
C GLN A 355 7.31 47.29 -16.35
N ALA A 356 6.26 46.47 -16.25
CA ALA A 356 5.50 46.02 -17.40
C ALA A 356 4.57 47.11 -17.94
N ARG A 357 4.43 47.16 -19.26
CA ARG A 357 3.51 48.09 -19.94
C ARG A 357 2.26 47.35 -20.39
N CYS A 358 1.10 47.94 -20.12
CA CYS A 358 -0.20 47.43 -20.55
C CYS A 358 -0.58 48.01 -21.93
N GLU A 359 -0.88 47.14 -22.89
CA GLU A 359 -1.34 47.51 -24.22
C GLU A 359 -2.66 46.77 -24.56
N PRO A 360 -3.82 47.45 -24.62
CA PRO A 360 -4.03 48.88 -24.32
C PRO A 360 -3.86 49.21 -22.83
N ALA A 361 -3.56 50.47 -22.52
CA ALA A 361 -3.53 50.96 -21.15
C ALA A 361 -4.97 51.02 -20.60
N LEU A 362 -5.30 50.09 -19.71
CA LEU A 362 -6.62 49.99 -19.09
C LEU A 362 -6.53 50.34 -17.62
N THR A 363 -7.57 51.01 -17.12
CA THR A 363 -7.69 51.31 -15.70
C THR A 363 -8.59 50.26 -15.04
N PRO A 364 -8.13 49.54 -14.01
CA PRO A 364 -8.95 48.54 -13.33
C PRO A 364 -10.21 49.18 -12.72
N PRO A 365 -11.35 48.43 -12.65
CA PRO A 365 -12.56 48.87 -11.98
C PRO A 365 -12.30 49.22 -10.51
N ALA A 366 -13.06 50.16 -9.94
CA ALA A 366 -12.84 50.63 -8.57
C ALA A 366 -12.90 49.50 -7.52
N SER A 367 -13.74 48.49 -7.73
CA SER A 367 -13.86 47.31 -6.86
C SER A 367 -12.66 46.37 -6.89
N CYS A 368 -11.76 46.50 -7.87
CA CYS A 368 -10.61 45.62 -8.09
C CYS A 368 -9.27 46.36 -7.91
N ARG A 369 -9.30 47.63 -7.51
CA ARG A 369 -8.11 48.44 -7.16
C ARG A 369 -7.71 48.20 -5.71
N ASN A 370 -7.37 46.96 -5.40
CA ASN A 370 -6.74 46.66 -4.12
C ASN A 370 -5.29 47.14 -4.17
N ASP A 371 -4.78 47.62 -3.04
CA ASP A 371 -3.36 47.91 -2.87
C ASP A 371 -2.64 46.57 -2.67
N TRP A 372 -2.08 46.04 -3.75
CA TRP A 372 -1.33 44.80 -3.73
C TRP A 372 0.13 45.08 -3.40
N GLU A 373 0.69 44.34 -2.45
CA GLU A 373 2.15 44.22 -2.33
C GLU A 373 2.68 43.24 -3.40
N ASP A 374 3.90 43.49 -3.88
CA ASP A 374 4.54 42.70 -4.94
C ASP A 374 4.53 41.18 -4.61
N ASP A 375 4.87 40.84 -3.36
CA ASP A 375 4.91 39.46 -2.86
C ASP A 375 3.54 38.78 -2.84
N GLU A 376 2.49 39.49 -2.42
CA GLU A 376 1.13 38.96 -2.34
C GLU A 376 0.53 38.77 -3.73
N ALA A 377 0.81 39.70 -4.65
CA ALA A 377 0.39 39.59 -6.04
C ALA A 377 0.97 38.34 -6.72
N ILE A 378 2.25 38.04 -6.49
CA ILE A 378 2.90 36.85 -7.06
C ILE A 378 2.27 35.57 -6.50
N VAL A 379 1.98 35.52 -5.18
CA VAL A 379 1.28 34.38 -4.56
C VAL A 379 -0.07 34.15 -5.23
N GLU A 380 -0.86 35.21 -5.43
CA GLU A 380 -2.19 35.09 -6.04
C GLU A 380 -2.13 34.70 -7.53
N ILE A 381 -1.15 35.21 -8.28
CA ILE A 381 -0.92 34.79 -9.68
C ILE A 381 -0.55 33.30 -9.73
N VAL A 382 0.39 32.86 -8.91
CA VAL A 382 0.81 31.44 -8.87
C VAL A 382 -0.35 30.54 -8.45
N ARG A 383 -1.13 30.95 -7.45
CA ARG A 383 -2.35 30.24 -7.01
C ARG A 383 -3.32 30.03 -8.17
N ALA A 384 -3.66 31.11 -8.86
CA ALA A 384 -4.58 31.08 -10.00
C ALA A 384 -4.04 30.22 -11.14
N ARG A 385 -2.74 30.34 -11.46
CA ARG A 385 -2.10 29.54 -12.51
C ARG A 385 -2.19 28.05 -12.22
N LEU A 386 -1.88 27.62 -11.00
CA LEU A 386 -1.91 26.20 -10.62
C LEU A 386 -3.29 25.55 -10.69
N SER A 387 -4.38 26.34 -10.70
CA SER A 387 -5.74 25.82 -10.90
C SER A 387 -5.96 25.18 -12.28
N GLY A 388 -5.13 25.52 -13.26
CA GLY A 388 -5.22 24.98 -14.63
C GLY A 388 -4.19 23.90 -14.97
N PHE A 389 -3.24 23.60 -14.08
CA PHE A 389 -2.13 22.68 -14.39
C PHE A 389 -2.13 21.44 -13.48
N GLY A 390 -1.69 20.31 -14.05
CA GLY A 390 -1.30 19.14 -13.26
C GLY A 390 0.04 19.34 -12.54
N PRO A 391 0.67 18.27 -12.04
CA PRO A 391 2.01 18.33 -11.47
C PRO A 391 3.02 18.95 -12.44
N GLN A 392 3.78 19.95 -11.97
CA GLN A 392 4.84 20.60 -12.76
C GLN A 392 6.07 20.95 -11.91
N PRO A 393 7.28 20.89 -12.48
CA PRO A 393 8.49 21.36 -11.80
C PRO A 393 8.50 22.89 -11.67
N LEU A 394 9.30 23.41 -10.73
CA LEU A 394 9.43 24.83 -10.45
C LEU A 394 9.73 25.68 -11.70
N ASP A 395 10.64 25.19 -12.56
CA ASP A 395 11.09 25.91 -13.75
C ASP A 395 9.98 26.06 -14.80
N ASP A 396 9.10 25.05 -14.92
CA ASP A 396 7.96 25.08 -15.85
C ASP A 396 6.85 26.01 -15.38
N ILE A 397 6.77 26.29 -14.07
CA ILE A 397 5.85 27.28 -13.50
C ILE A 397 6.43 28.69 -13.67
N ALA A 398 7.72 28.87 -13.40
CA ALA A 398 8.39 30.17 -13.42
C ALA A 398 8.65 30.70 -14.83
N GLY A 399 9.07 29.83 -15.76
CA GLY A 399 9.44 30.19 -17.13
C GLY A 399 8.35 30.96 -17.89
N PRO A 400 7.11 30.44 -17.99
CA PRO A 400 6.00 31.12 -18.67
C PRO A 400 5.64 32.49 -18.06
N LEU A 401 5.88 32.68 -16.76
CA LEU A 401 5.63 33.94 -16.06
C LEU A 401 6.79 34.93 -16.21
N GLY A 402 7.96 34.50 -16.72
CA GLY A 402 9.15 35.34 -16.80
C GLY A 402 9.66 35.80 -15.43
N LEU A 403 9.31 35.09 -14.36
CA LEU A 403 9.75 35.38 -13.00
C LEU A 403 10.97 34.53 -12.62
N PRO A 404 11.87 35.01 -11.74
CA PRO A 404 12.94 34.19 -11.20
C PRO A 404 12.38 32.98 -10.44
N ALA A 405 12.97 31.80 -10.64
CA ALA A 405 12.57 30.57 -9.95
C ALA A 405 12.59 30.72 -8.41
N SER A 406 13.52 31.51 -7.86
CA SER A 406 13.58 31.81 -6.42
C SER A 406 12.35 32.56 -5.90
N THR A 407 11.81 33.48 -6.69
CA THR A 407 10.62 34.27 -6.31
C THR A 407 9.37 33.39 -6.34
N VAL A 408 9.24 32.55 -7.37
CA VAL A 408 8.15 31.58 -7.47
C VAL A 408 8.24 30.52 -6.37
N ALA A 409 9.44 30.08 -6.00
CA ALA A 409 9.65 29.14 -4.89
C ALA A 409 9.17 29.72 -3.55
N ILE A 410 9.38 31.02 -3.29
CA ILE A 410 8.86 31.69 -2.08
C ILE A 410 7.33 31.70 -2.09
N ALA A 411 6.72 32.03 -3.22
CA ALA A 411 5.26 32.02 -3.38
C ALA A 411 4.66 30.62 -3.19
N LEU A 412 5.28 29.59 -3.77
CA LEU A 412 4.91 28.19 -3.60
C LEU A 412 5.06 27.75 -2.13
N GLY A 413 6.11 28.17 -1.44
CA GLY A 413 6.27 27.91 0.00
C GLY A 413 5.17 28.53 0.86
N LYS A 414 4.73 29.76 0.55
CA LYS A 414 3.56 30.38 1.20
C LYS A 414 2.29 29.56 0.94
N LEU A 415 2.05 29.15 -0.32
CA LEU A 415 0.90 28.32 -0.69
C LEU A 415 0.95 26.90 -0.08
N GLU A 416 2.15 26.35 0.14
CA GLU A 416 2.37 25.05 0.82
C GLU A 416 2.02 25.17 2.30
N GLY A 417 2.41 26.27 2.94
CA GLY A 417 2.06 26.59 4.33
C GLY A 417 0.55 26.75 4.54
N GLU A 418 -0.15 27.37 3.58
CA GLU A 418 -1.61 27.39 3.53
C GLU A 418 -2.23 26.02 3.15
N GLY A 419 -1.40 25.13 2.61
CA GLY A 419 -1.74 23.82 2.07
C GLY A 419 -2.69 23.84 0.87
N TYR A 420 -2.60 24.89 0.05
CA TYR A 420 -3.21 24.96 -1.28
C TYR A 420 -2.48 24.06 -2.30
N VAL A 421 -1.15 23.97 -2.17
CA VAL A 421 -0.29 23.14 -3.04
C VAL A 421 0.38 22.03 -2.25
N MET A 422 0.77 20.97 -2.97
CA MET A 422 1.61 19.90 -2.47
C MET A 422 2.88 19.79 -3.31
N ARG A 423 3.99 19.45 -2.64
CA ARG A 423 5.29 19.25 -3.26
C ARG A 423 5.70 17.79 -3.17
N GLY A 424 5.98 17.15 -4.29
CA GLY A 424 6.32 15.74 -4.30
C GLY A 424 6.83 15.25 -5.64
N ARG A 425 6.90 13.94 -5.82
CA ARG A 425 7.18 13.29 -7.10
C ARG A 425 5.92 12.57 -7.54
N PHE A 426 5.21 13.14 -8.49
CA PHE A 426 3.87 12.68 -8.85
C PHE A 426 3.86 12.01 -10.23
N THR A 427 4.62 12.54 -11.18
CA THR A 427 4.73 12.00 -12.54
C THR A 427 5.63 10.75 -12.59
N PRO A 428 5.16 9.63 -13.19
CA PRO A 428 5.99 8.44 -13.40
C PRO A 428 7.29 8.74 -14.16
N GLY A 429 8.42 8.20 -13.68
CA GLY A 429 9.73 8.39 -14.32
C GLY A 429 10.31 9.80 -14.23
N GLY A 430 9.64 10.73 -13.54
CA GLY A 430 10.15 12.08 -13.27
C GLY A 430 11.25 12.07 -12.21
N PHE A 431 12.34 12.82 -12.44
CA PHE A 431 13.49 12.88 -11.52
C PHE A 431 13.54 14.15 -10.64
N GLY A 432 12.54 15.03 -10.72
CA GLY A 432 12.50 16.32 -10.01
C GLY A 432 11.36 16.43 -8.98
N GLU A 433 11.45 17.43 -8.09
CA GLU A 433 10.32 17.83 -7.25
C GLU A 433 9.32 18.64 -8.08
N GLU A 434 8.05 18.27 -7.97
CA GLU A 434 6.92 18.86 -8.66
C GLU A 434 5.97 19.49 -7.66
N TRP A 435 5.22 20.49 -8.14
CA TRP A 435 4.17 21.18 -7.40
C TRP A 435 2.83 20.92 -8.08
N CYS A 436 1.81 20.65 -7.29
CA CYS A 436 0.45 20.46 -7.79
C CYS A 436 -0.56 21.05 -6.81
N GLU A 437 -1.63 21.64 -7.34
CA GLU A 437 -2.79 22.03 -6.54
C GLU A 437 -3.43 20.79 -5.91
N ARG A 438 -3.78 20.88 -4.63
CA ARG A 438 -4.21 19.74 -3.81
C ARG A 438 -5.45 19.03 -4.34
N HIS A 439 -6.48 19.75 -4.79
CA HIS A 439 -7.73 19.16 -5.27
C HIS A 439 -7.56 18.49 -6.64
N LEU A 440 -6.74 19.07 -7.54
CA LEU A 440 -6.35 18.46 -8.80
C LEU A 440 -5.57 17.18 -8.54
N LEU A 441 -4.60 17.20 -7.63
CA LEU A 441 -3.84 16.02 -7.24
C LEU A 441 -4.76 14.92 -6.67
N ALA A 442 -5.70 15.28 -5.80
CA ALA A 442 -6.71 14.35 -5.28
C ALA A 442 -7.63 13.80 -6.37
N ARG A 443 -7.96 14.60 -7.41
CA ARG A 443 -8.73 14.14 -8.58
C ARG A 443 -7.92 13.16 -9.43
N ILE A 444 -6.64 13.43 -9.69
CA ILE A 444 -5.72 12.54 -10.40
C ILE A 444 -5.59 11.20 -9.66
N HIS A 445 -5.43 11.24 -8.34
CA HIS A 445 -5.36 10.05 -7.52
C HIS A 445 -6.64 9.20 -7.62
N ARG A 446 -7.83 9.83 -7.51
CA ARG A 446 -9.11 9.13 -7.69
C ARG A 446 -9.26 8.50 -9.08
N TYR A 447 -8.82 9.18 -10.13
CA TYR A 447 -8.87 8.67 -11.50
C TYR A 447 -7.92 7.48 -11.68
N THR A 448 -6.71 7.59 -11.13
CA THR A 448 -5.72 6.50 -11.09
C THR A 448 -6.31 5.26 -10.41
N ILE A 449 -6.90 5.41 -9.22
CA ILE A 449 -7.55 4.31 -8.50
C ILE A 449 -8.71 3.73 -9.31
N LYS A 450 -9.58 4.57 -9.87
CA LYS A 450 -10.72 4.11 -10.66
C LYS A 450 -10.27 3.26 -11.84
N ARG A 451 -9.21 3.68 -12.55
CA ARG A 451 -8.66 2.94 -13.69
C ARG A 451 -8.10 1.58 -13.26
N LEU A 452 -7.32 1.56 -12.18
CA LEU A 452 -6.80 0.33 -11.59
C LEU A 452 -7.93 -0.62 -11.13
N ARG A 453 -9.03 -0.09 -10.59
CA ARG A 453 -10.20 -0.90 -10.23
C ARG A 453 -10.84 -1.56 -11.44
N CYS A 454 -10.92 -0.86 -12.58
CA CYS A 454 -11.41 -1.45 -13.82
C CYS A 454 -10.47 -2.55 -14.35
N GLU A 455 -9.16 -2.47 -14.10
CA GLU A 455 -8.19 -3.51 -14.49
C GLU A 455 -8.30 -4.79 -13.65
N ILE A 456 -8.74 -4.69 -12.38
CA ILE A 456 -8.86 -5.81 -11.43
C ILE A 456 -10.34 -6.08 -11.10
N GLU A 457 -11.26 -5.65 -11.97
CA GLU A 457 -12.69 -5.76 -11.69
C GLU A 457 -13.09 -7.25 -11.62
N PRO A 458 -13.67 -7.71 -10.49
CA PRO A 458 -14.08 -9.09 -10.37
C PRO A 458 -15.18 -9.38 -11.39
N VAL A 459 -14.94 -10.37 -12.25
CA VAL A 459 -15.92 -10.81 -13.23
C VAL A 459 -16.99 -11.69 -12.56
N GLU A 460 -18.17 -11.74 -13.17
CA GLU A 460 -19.24 -12.64 -12.72
C GLU A 460 -18.80 -14.10 -12.76
N ARG A 461 -19.38 -14.93 -11.89
CA ARG A 461 -19.02 -16.37 -11.79
C ARG A 461 -19.15 -17.09 -13.13
N GLN A 462 -20.15 -16.70 -13.94
CA GLN A 462 -20.38 -17.26 -15.27
C GLN A 462 -19.23 -16.95 -16.24
N ASP A 463 -18.69 -15.74 -16.19
CA ASP A 463 -17.60 -15.29 -17.07
C ASP A 463 -16.29 -15.95 -16.66
N TYR A 464 -16.05 -16.06 -15.35
CA TYR A 464 -14.91 -16.82 -14.83
C TYR A 464 -14.97 -18.30 -15.25
N LEU A 465 -16.13 -18.96 -15.15
CA LEU A 465 -16.27 -20.36 -15.56
C LEU A 465 -16.08 -20.55 -17.06
N ARG A 466 -16.61 -19.64 -17.90
CA ARG A 466 -16.39 -19.67 -19.36
C ARG A 466 -14.90 -19.53 -19.66
N PHE A 467 -14.24 -18.51 -19.10
CA PHE A 467 -12.79 -18.34 -19.21
C PHE A 467 -12.05 -19.59 -18.75
N LEU A 468 -12.41 -20.16 -17.60
CA LEU A 468 -11.73 -21.33 -17.05
C LEU A 468 -11.87 -22.55 -17.98
N PHE A 469 -13.03 -22.78 -18.58
CA PHE A 469 -13.25 -23.87 -19.52
C PHE A 469 -12.50 -23.65 -20.84
N ASP A 470 -12.47 -22.43 -21.36
CA ASP A 470 -11.70 -22.10 -22.57
C ASP A 470 -10.20 -22.21 -22.29
N TRP A 471 -9.73 -21.62 -21.18
CA TRP A 471 -8.34 -21.67 -20.72
C TRP A 471 -7.87 -23.11 -20.52
N GLN A 472 -8.71 -23.96 -19.93
CA GLN A 472 -8.41 -25.38 -19.72
C GLN A 472 -8.65 -26.25 -20.95
N HIS A 473 -8.95 -25.67 -22.12
CA HIS A 473 -9.17 -26.38 -23.38
C HIS A 473 -10.34 -27.38 -23.36
N LEU A 474 -11.38 -27.13 -22.54
CA LEU A 474 -12.51 -28.04 -22.37
C LEU A 474 -13.67 -27.77 -23.34
N THR A 475 -13.73 -26.57 -23.92
CA THR A 475 -14.74 -26.21 -24.92
C THR A 475 -14.35 -26.72 -26.31
N PRO A 476 -15.32 -27.05 -27.20
CA PRO A 476 -15.03 -27.58 -28.53
C PRO A 476 -14.07 -26.71 -29.36
N ASP A 477 -14.18 -25.39 -29.24
CA ASP A 477 -13.37 -24.43 -30.00
C ASP A 477 -11.96 -24.24 -29.42
N ALA A 478 -11.77 -24.49 -28.13
CA ALA A 478 -10.47 -24.35 -27.45
C ALA A 478 -9.67 -25.66 -27.38
N ARG A 479 -10.27 -26.80 -27.73
CA ARG A 479 -9.58 -28.11 -27.74
C ARG A 479 -8.41 -28.09 -28.70
N LEU A 480 -7.27 -28.55 -28.20
CA LEU A 480 -6.06 -28.66 -29.00
C LEU A 480 -6.07 -29.95 -29.83
N GLN A 481 -5.23 -30.02 -30.86
CA GLN A 481 -5.08 -31.17 -31.74
C GLN A 481 -3.62 -31.46 -32.05
N GLY A 482 -3.32 -32.72 -32.29
CA GLY A 482 -2.00 -33.19 -32.70
C GLY A 482 -1.04 -33.45 -31.53
N ARG A 483 0.00 -34.20 -31.86
CA ARG A 483 1.00 -34.69 -30.89
C ARG A 483 1.75 -33.58 -30.16
N ASP A 484 2.06 -32.48 -30.85
CA ASP A 484 2.89 -31.40 -30.30
C ASP A 484 2.14 -30.53 -29.28
N ALA A 485 0.80 -30.65 -29.18
CA ALA A 485 0.00 -29.95 -28.20
C ALA A 485 0.03 -30.61 -26.79
N LEU A 486 0.33 -31.91 -26.71
CA LEU A 486 0.32 -32.66 -25.45
C LEU A 486 1.27 -32.08 -24.38
N PRO A 487 2.53 -31.68 -24.70
CA PRO A 487 3.39 -31.01 -23.73
C PRO A 487 2.82 -29.70 -23.18
N ALA A 488 2.07 -28.93 -23.96
CA ALA A 488 1.47 -27.66 -23.52
C ALA A 488 0.34 -27.92 -22.51
N VAL A 489 -0.54 -28.88 -22.79
CA VAL A 489 -1.61 -29.33 -21.86
C VAL A 489 -1.02 -29.83 -20.55
N LEU A 490 0.02 -30.66 -20.62
CA LEU A 490 0.66 -31.21 -19.43
C LEU A 490 1.45 -30.17 -18.64
N ALA A 491 2.01 -29.15 -19.28
CA ALA A 491 2.61 -28.01 -18.58
C ALA A 491 1.57 -27.18 -17.83
N GLN A 492 0.37 -27.01 -18.40
CA GLN A 492 -0.73 -26.32 -17.71
C GLN A 492 -1.30 -27.11 -16.53
N LEU A 493 -1.26 -28.45 -16.61
CA LEU A 493 -1.67 -29.37 -15.54
C LEU A 493 -0.49 -29.76 -14.62
N GLU A 494 0.65 -29.07 -14.70
CA GLU A 494 1.81 -29.38 -13.87
C GLU A 494 1.45 -29.25 -12.37
N GLY A 495 1.64 -30.33 -11.61
CA GLY A 495 1.32 -30.39 -10.18
C GLY A 495 -0.14 -30.73 -9.87
N TYR A 496 -1.01 -30.90 -10.87
CA TYR A 496 -2.37 -31.38 -10.66
C TYR A 496 -2.38 -32.87 -10.36
N GLU A 497 -2.84 -33.27 -9.18
CA GLU A 497 -3.00 -34.67 -8.79
C GLU A 497 -4.34 -35.23 -9.26
N ALA A 498 -4.28 -36.30 -10.05
CA ALA A 498 -5.48 -37.01 -10.50
C ALA A 498 -5.27 -38.52 -10.46
N ALA A 499 -6.37 -39.27 -10.37
CA ALA A 499 -6.36 -40.72 -10.42
C ALA A 499 -5.65 -41.21 -11.70
N ALA A 500 -4.77 -42.20 -11.56
CA ALA A 500 -3.96 -42.72 -12.67
C ALA A 500 -4.81 -43.10 -13.90
N GLY A 501 -5.99 -43.66 -13.69
CA GLY A 501 -6.91 -43.99 -14.78
C GLY A 501 -7.56 -42.77 -15.46
N ALA A 502 -7.79 -41.69 -14.71
CA ALA A 502 -8.50 -40.50 -15.19
C ALA A 502 -7.68 -39.68 -16.20
N TRP A 503 -6.35 -39.77 -16.15
CA TRP A 503 -5.46 -39.04 -17.07
C TRP A 503 -5.77 -39.33 -18.53
N GLU A 504 -5.85 -40.61 -18.91
CA GLU A 504 -6.09 -41.02 -20.29
C GLU A 504 -7.56 -41.27 -20.62
N SER A 505 -8.44 -41.44 -19.62
CA SER A 505 -9.88 -41.64 -19.87
C SER A 505 -10.68 -40.34 -19.92
N GLU A 506 -10.28 -39.32 -19.16
CA GLU A 506 -11.09 -38.11 -18.95
C GLU A 506 -10.28 -36.83 -19.20
N LEU A 507 -9.10 -36.68 -18.61
CA LEU A 507 -8.39 -35.40 -18.59
C LEU A 507 -7.76 -35.02 -19.92
N LEU A 508 -6.98 -35.92 -20.52
CA LEU A 508 -6.30 -35.67 -21.80
C LEU A 508 -7.28 -35.69 -22.98
N PRO A 509 -8.21 -36.67 -23.11
CA PRO A 509 -9.18 -36.66 -24.21
C PRO A 509 -10.15 -35.47 -24.17
N ALA A 510 -10.45 -34.91 -23.00
CA ALA A 510 -11.29 -33.71 -22.92
C ALA A 510 -10.61 -32.46 -23.49
N ARG A 511 -9.27 -32.44 -23.55
CA ARG A 511 -8.44 -31.30 -23.99
C ARG A 511 -7.80 -31.48 -25.36
N LEU A 512 -7.64 -32.73 -25.80
CA LEU A 512 -7.01 -33.12 -27.05
C LEU A 512 -7.98 -33.95 -27.88
N GLY A 513 -8.38 -33.43 -29.04
CA GLY A 513 -9.41 -34.07 -29.89
C GLY A 513 -9.02 -35.44 -30.46
N ASP A 514 -7.73 -35.64 -30.70
CA ASP A 514 -7.15 -36.84 -31.35
C ASP A 514 -6.12 -37.55 -30.47
N TYR A 515 -6.28 -37.47 -29.14
CA TYR A 515 -5.33 -38.03 -28.18
C TYR A 515 -5.02 -39.52 -28.44
N SER A 516 -3.73 -39.83 -28.53
CA SER A 516 -3.22 -41.20 -28.59
C SER A 516 -2.31 -41.51 -27.40
N ALA A 517 -2.56 -42.63 -26.74
CA ALA A 517 -1.75 -43.20 -25.66
C ALA A 517 -0.25 -43.29 -25.99
N ALA A 518 0.09 -43.53 -27.26
CA ALA A 518 1.48 -43.64 -27.72
C ALA A 518 2.28 -42.33 -27.54
N TRP A 519 1.62 -41.18 -27.57
CA TRP A 519 2.29 -39.88 -27.44
C TRP A 519 2.83 -39.66 -26.04
N LEU A 520 2.05 -40.02 -25.02
CA LEU A 520 2.47 -39.92 -23.62
C LEU A 520 3.64 -40.89 -23.35
N ASP A 521 3.53 -42.12 -23.87
CA ASP A 521 4.58 -43.13 -23.76
C ASP A 521 5.90 -42.68 -24.40
N GLU A 522 5.84 -42.04 -25.57
CA GLU A 522 7.03 -41.53 -26.24
C GLU A 522 7.67 -40.35 -25.50
N LEU A 523 6.87 -39.45 -24.91
CA LEU A 523 7.40 -38.35 -24.09
C LEU A 523 8.04 -38.83 -22.79
N CYS A 524 7.47 -39.85 -22.15
CA CYS A 524 8.08 -40.49 -20.98
C CYS A 524 9.40 -41.17 -21.35
N ARG A 525 9.41 -41.98 -22.43
CA ARG A 525 10.60 -42.72 -22.88
C ARG A 525 11.72 -41.81 -23.36
N ALA A 526 11.37 -40.68 -24.00
CA ALA A 526 12.32 -39.64 -24.37
C ALA A 526 12.85 -38.84 -23.16
N GLY A 527 12.40 -39.17 -21.94
CA GLY A 527 12.82 -38.50 -20.71
C GLY A 527 12.31 -37.06 -20.57
N LYS A 528 11.34 -36.63 -21.39
CA LYS A 528 10.76 -35.28 -21.30
C LYS A 528 9.77 -35.16 -20.15
N LEU A 529 9.02 -36.23 -19.90
CA LEU A 529 8.02 -36.32 -18.83
C LEU A 529 8.30 -37.48 -17.89
N ALA A 530 7.76 -37.38 -16.69
CA ALA A 530 7.68 -38.47 -15.74
C ALA A 530 6.37 -38.39 -14.98
N TRP A 531 5.83 -39.55 -14.59
CA TRP A 531 4.72 -39.63 -13.65
C TRP A 531 5.25 -40.01 -12.27
N ILE A 532 4.74 -39.38 -11.23
CA ILE A 532 5.07 -39.74 -9.84
C ILE A 532 3.85 -39.55 -8.96
N ARG A 533 3.86 -40.13 -7.77
CA ARG A 533 2.93 -39.76 -6.71
C ARG A 533 3.63 -38.79 -5.75
N ILE A 534 3.01 -37.63 -5.52
CA ILE A 534 3.43 -36.67 -4.49
C ILE A 534 2.49 -36.86 -3.29
N GLY A 535 2.97 -36.58 -2.07
CA GLY A 535 2.14 -36.68 -0.87
C GLY A 535 1.59 -38.09 -0.60
N ALA A 536 2.35 -39.13 -0.96
CA ALA A 536 1.91 -40.51 -0.80
C ALA A 536 1.69 -40.88 0.68
N PRO A 537 0.66 -41.68 1.00
CA PRO A 537 0.47 -42.19 2.35
C PRO A 537 1.61 -43.15 2.73
N PRO A 538 1.97 -43.25 4.02
CA PRO A 538 3.03 -44.14 4.48
C PRO A 538 2.70 -45.62 4.27
N HIS A 539 1.40 -45.95 4.15
CA HIS A 539 0.90 -47.31 3.97
C HIS A 539 -0.11 -47.36 2.83
N SER A 540 -0.07 -48.44 2.04
CA SER A 540 -1.10 -48.73 1.06
C SER A 540 -1.29 -50.24 0.89
N SER A 541 -2.49 -50.66 0.52
CA SER A 541 -2.73 -52.05 0.11
C SER A 541 -2.30 -52.23 -1.34
N GLY A 542 -1.58 -53.31 -1.63
CA GLY A 542 -1.34 -53.72 -3.02
C GLY A 542 -2.62 -53.95 -3.81
N GLY A 543 -2.60 -53.65 -5.10
CA GLY A 543 -3.75 -53.79 -5.98
C GLY A 543 -3.73 -52.82 -7.17
N PRO A 544 -4.83 -52.77 -7.95
CA PRO A 544 -4.93 -51.89 -9.12
C PRO A 544 -4.80 -50.43 -8.74
N VAL A 545 -3.94 -49.69 -9.45
CA VAL A 545 -3.63 -48.30 -9.14
C VAL A 545 -4.56 -47.30 -9.82
N ARG A 546 -5.73 -47.74 -10.29
CA ARG A 546 -6.64 -46.90 -11.09
C ARG A 546 -7.05 -45.61 -10.37
N ALA A 547 -7.35 -45.71 -9.07
CA ALA A 547 -7.74 -44.60 -8.22
C ALA A 547 -6.54 -43.89 -7.56
N THR A 548 -5.31 -44.39 -7.77
CA THR A 548 -4.10 -43.82 -7.17
C THR A 548 -3.85 -42.44 -7.74
N PRO A 549 -3.81 -41.38 -6.91
CA PRO A 549 -3.46 -40.05 -7.37
C PRO A 549 -2.00 -40.01 -7.84
N ILE A 550 -1.78 -39.49 -9.04
CA ILE A 550 -0.46 -39.24 -9.61
C ILE A 550 -0.44 -37.87 -10.29
N VAL A 551 0.76 -37.32 -10.43
CA VAL A 551 1.04 -36.14 -11.24
C VAL A 551 1.85 -36.53 -12.47
N LEU A 552 1.65 -35.81 -13.57
CA LEU A 552 2.52 -35.84 -14.74
C LEU A 552 3.34 -34.55 -14.77
N LEU A 553 4.67 -34.68 -14.77
CA LEU A 553 5.58 -33.55 -14.62
C LEU A 553 6.67 -33.54 -15.68
N PRO A 554 7.14 -32.36 -16.13
CA PRO A 554 8.39 -32.23 -16.86
C PRO A 554 9.54 -32.82 -16.04
N ARG A 555 10.30 -33.77 -16.62
CA ARG A 555 11.34 -34.50 -15.88
C ARG A 555 12.38 -33.58 -15.24
N ARG A 556 12.71 -32.46 -15.91
CA ARG A 556 13.61 -31.40 -15.43
C ARG A 556 13.16 -30.72 -14.13
N ARG A 557 11.86 -30.75 -13.81
CA ARG A 557 11.28 -30.13 -12.61
C ARG A 557 11.04 -31.12 -11.46
N LEU A 558 11.30 -32.42 -11.65
CA LEU A 558 11.07 -33.43 -10.62
C LEU A 558 11.77 -33.14 -9.30
N GLY A 559 12.97 -32.55 -9.32
CA GLY A 559 13.72 -32.20 -8.11
C GLY A 559 12.96 -31.22 -7.22
N PHE A 560 12.34 -30.18 -7.81
CA PHE A 560 11.55 -29.19 -7.07
C PHE A 560 10.33 -29.84 -6.43
N TRP A 561 9.59 -30.65 -7.19
CA TRP A 561 8.38 -31.31 -6.70
C TRP A 561 8.65 -32.38 -5.63
N ARG A 562 9.80 -33.06 -5.69
CA ARG A 562 10.22 -34.02 -4.65
C ARG A 562 10.67 -33.34 -3.36
N ALA A 563 11.08 -32.06 -3.40
CA ALA A 563 11.52 -31.32 -2.23
C ALA A 563 10.34 -30.75 -1.39
N LEU A 564 9.14 -30.65 -1.97
CA LEU A 564 7.96 -30.09 -1.29
C LEU A 564 7.39 -30.98 -0.17
N PRO A 565 7.20 -32.30 -0.34
CA PRO A 565 6.69 -33.15 0.74
C PRO A 565 7.77 -33.41 1.80
N LYS A 566 7.47 -33.10 3.07
CA LYS A 566 8.20 -33.64 4.22
C LYS A 566 7.84 -35.12 4.39
N LEU A 567 8.71 -36.02 3.95
CA LEU A 567 8.62 -37.45 4.29
C LEU A 567 9.21 -37.66 5.70
N ASP A 568 8.48 -37.23 6.74
CA ASP A 568 8.93 -37.43 8.14
C ASP A 568 8.72 -38.90 8.61
N GLU A 569 7.93 -39.70 7.90
CA GLU A 569 7.73 -41.13 8.17
C GLU A 569 8.16 -41.99 6.97
N ALA A 570 8.99 -43.00 7.22
CA ALA A 570 9.34 -43.99 6.21
C ALA A 570 8.10 -44.84 5.86
N ALA A 571 7.84 -45.05 4.57
CA ALA A 571 6.73 -45.90 4.14
C ALA A 571 6.92 -47.33 4.66
N ASP A 572 5.92 -47.86 5.40
CA ASP A 572 5.88 -49.27 5.79
C ASP A 572 5.23 -50.04 4.65
N THR A 573 6.02 -50.89 4.02
CA THR A 573 5.62 -51.68 2.85
C THR A 573 5.66 -53.16 3.18
N SER A 574 4.82 -53.94 2.52
CA SER A 574 4.76 -55.38 2.69
C SER A 574 6.11 -56.03 2.38
N ALA A 575 6.40 -57.19 2.99
CA ALA A 575 7.65 -57.92 2.74
C ALA A 575 7.89 -58.23 1.25
N ARG A 576 6.82 -58.36 0.45
CA ARG A 576 6.88 -58.55 -1.00
C ARG A 576 7.26 -57.26 -1.73
N ALA A 577 6.62 -56.15 -1.38
CA ALA A 577 6.98 -54.82 -1.90
C ALA A 577 8.41 -54.44 -1.53
N GLN A 578 8.86 -54.71 -0.30
CA GLN A 578 10.23 -54.47 0.14
C GLN A 578 11.27 -55.28 -0.66
N ARG A 579 10.96 -56.53 -1.03
CA ARG A 579 11.83 -57.34 -1.91
C ARG A 579 11.99 -56.70 -3.28
N VAL A 580 10.89 -56.26 -3.89
CA VAL A 580 10.88 -55.55 -5.18
C VAL A 580 11.66 -54.24 -5.10
N LEU A 581 11.44 -53.45 -4.03
CA LEU A 581 12.16 -52.20 -3.81
C LEU A 581 13.67 -52.43 -3.65
N THR A 582 14.07 -53.47 -2.92
CA THR A 582 15.48 -53.83 -2.72
C THR A 582 16.15 -54.24 -4.04
N ALA A 583 15.45 -55.01 -4.89
CA ALA A 583 15.92 -55.36 -6.22
C ALA A 583 16.16 -54.10 -7.09
N LEU A 584 15.17 -53.18 -7.11
CA LEU A 584 15.27 -51.91 -7.83
C LEU A 584 16.38 -50.99 -7.29
N GLN A 585 16.59 -50.95 -5.98
CA GLN A 585 17.69 -50.17 -5.37
C GLN A 585 19.06 -50.74 -5.73
N ARG A 586 19.18 -52.07 -5.87
CA ARG A 586 20.43 -52.74 -6.19
C ARG A 586 20.78 -52.66 -7.67
N HIS A 587 19.80 -52.86 -8.55
CA HIS A 587 20.01 -53.02 -9.99
C HIS A 587 19.57 -51.81 -10.82
N GLY A 588 18.82 -50.87 -10.25
CA GLY A 588 18.25 -49.74 -10.95
C GLY A 588 16.95 -50.10 -11.67
N ALA A 589 16.68 -49.43 -12.81
CA ALA A 589 15.51 -49.72 -13.63
C ALA A 589 15.63 -51.13 -14.25
N MET A 590 14.57 -51.93 -14.11
CA MET A 590 14.52 -53.31 -14.57
C MET A 590 13.23 -53.58 -15.35
N PHE A 591 13.27 -54.49 -16.31
CA PHE A 591 12.05 -54.97 -16.97
C PHE A 591 11.25 -55.91 -16.06
N PHE A 592 9.96 -56.07 -16.35
CA PHE A 592 9.05 -56.87 -15.53
C PHE A 592 9.52 -58.33 -15.35
N ASP A 593 9.97 -58.98 -16.43
CA ASP A 593 10.45 -60.37 -16.38
C ASP A 593 11.75 -60.53 -15.59
N GLU A 594 12.62 -59.52 -15.62
CA GLU A 594 13.85 -59.49 -14.82
C GLU A 594 13.53 -59.34 -13.33
N LEU A 595 12.56 -58.47 -13.00
CA LEU A 595 12.04 -58.30 -11.63
C LEU A 595 11.37 -59.56 -11.11
N LEU A 596 10.64 -60.31 -11.94
CA LEU A 596 10.08 -61.61 -11.54
C LEU A 596 11.18 -62.60 -11.14
N GLY A 597 12.25 -62.66 -11.94
CA GLY A 597 13.39 -63.53 -11.70
C GLY A 597 14.14 -63.18 -10.41
N ASP A 598 14.49 -61.90 -10.23
CA ASP A 598 15.31 -61.45 -9.08
C ASP A 598 14.49 -61.39 -7.78
N ALA A 599 13.26 -60.86 -7.84
CA ALA A 599 12.42 -60.76 -6.65
C ALA A 599 11.83 -62.12 -6.24
N HIS A 600 11.91 -63.17 -7.08
CA HIS A 600 11.32 -64.50 -6.86
C HIS A 600 9.85 -64.43 -6.40
N LEU A 601 9.00 -63.78 -7.20
CA LEU A 601 7.55 -63.62 -6.97
C LEU A 601 6.75 -64.19 -8.15
N LEU A 602 5.50 -64.57 -7.89
CA LEU A 602 4.57 -64.88 -8.98
C LEU A 602 4.12 -63.60 -9.71
N PRO A 603 3.70 -63.66 -10.99
CA PRO A 603 3.26 -62.48 -11.76
C PRO A 603 2.23 -61.60 -11.04
N GLU A 604 1.18 -62.20 -10.47
CA GLU A 604 0.15 -61.46 -9.73
C GLU A 604 0.69 -60.86 -8.42
N GLU A 605 1.65 -61.52 -7.76
CA GLU A 605 2.27 -61.01 -6.55
C GLU A 605 3.18 -59.82 -6.85
N LEU A 606 3.90 -59.85 -7.97
CA LEU A 606 4.70 -58.72 -8.44
C LEU A 606 3.82 -57.53 -8.84
N GLU A 607 2.72 -57.76 -9.57
CA GLU A 607 1.79 -56.67 -9.92
C GLU A 607 1.20 -56.00 -8.67
N ASN A 608 0.79 -56.78 -7.67
CA ASN A 608 0.27 -56.25 -6.42
C ASN A 608 1.35 -55.48 -5.63
N ALA A 609 2.58 -56.00 -5.58
CA ALA A 609 3.71 -55.33 -4.95
C ALA A 609 4.09 -54.03 -5.66
N LEU A 610 4.12 -54.00 -7.00
CA LEU A 610 4.35 -52.77 -7.78
C LEU A 610 3.22 -51.76 -7.57
N GLY A 611 1.97 -52.23 -7.51
CA GLY A 611 0.82 -51.37 -7.21
C GLY A 611 0.94 -50.70 -5.84
N GLU A 612 1.37 -51.46 -4.83
CA GLU A 612 1.68 -50.94 -3.49
C GLU A 612 2.81 -49.89 -3.51
N LEU A 613 3.90 -50.16 -4.23
CA LEU A 613 5.04 -49.25 -4.34
C LEU A 613 4.71 -47.96 -5.11
N VAL A 614 3.86 -48.05 -6.14
CA VAL A 614 3.34 -46.87 -6.83
C VAL A 614 2.41 -46.08 -5.92
N ALA A 615 1.57 -46.76 -5.14
CA ALA A 615 0.68 -46.12 -4.19
C ALA A 615 1.44 -45.48 -3.01
N THR A 616 2.58 -46.00 -2.60
CA THR A 616 3.45 -45.37 -1.59
C THR A 616 4.43 -44.35 -2.21
N GLY A 617 4.38 -44.13 -3.53
CA GLY A 617 5.20 -43.14 -4.24
C GLY A 617 6.69 -43.49 -4.33
N LEU A 618 7.06 -44.74 -4.01
CA LEU A 618 8.44 -45.21 -3.98
C LEU A 618 8.97 -45.59 -5.36
N VAL A 619 8.09 -45.96 -6.29
CA VAL A 619 8.45 -46.42 -7.64
C VAL A 619 7.73 -45.62 -8.72
N THR A 620 8.42 -45.43 -9.83
CA THR A 620 7.93 -44.85 -11.10
C THR A 620 8.52 -45.65 -12.27
N ALA A 621 8.01 -45.42 -13.48
CA ALA A 621 8.54 -46.02 -14.72
C ALA A 621 8.87 -44.94 -15.77
N ASP A 622 9.68 -45.33 -16.74
CA ASP A 622 10.09 -44.53 -17.90
C ASP A 622 9.03 -44.52 -19.04
N SER A 623 7.91 -45.20 -18.86
CA SER A 623 6.75 -45.19 -19.75
C SER A 623 5.45 -45.14 -18.93
N PHE A 624 4.39 -44.55 -19.49
CA PHE A 624 3.05 -44.62 -18.90
C PHE A 624 2.39 -46.00 -19.13
N ALA A 625 2.81 -46.74 -20.16
CA ALA A 625 2.34 -48.08 -20.49
C ALA A 625 2.49 -49.08 -19.33
N GLY A 626 3.59 -49.01 -18.57
CA GLY A 626 3.78 -49.85 -17.38
C GLY A 626 2.74 -49.57 -16.30
N LEU A 627 2.42 -48.29 -16.09
CA LEU A 627 1.34 -47.88 -15.18
C LEU A 627 -0.04 -48.29 -15.72
N ARG A 628 -0.27 -48.15 -17.03
CA ARG A 628 -1.50 -48.56 -17.72
C ARG A 628 -1.79 -50.04 -17.50
N ALA A 629 -0.75 -50.87 -17.54
CA ALA A 629 -0.86 -52.29 -17.22
C ALA A 629 -1.34 -52.52 -15.77
N LEU A 630 -1.06 -51.64 -14.82
CA LEU A 630 -1.47 -51.78 -13.41
C LEU A 630 -2.86 -51.20 -13.10
N LEU A 631 -3.57 -50.63 -14.08
CA LEU A 631 -4.90 -50.02 -13.86
C LEU A 631 -6.04 -51.04 -13.73
N VAL A 632 -5.89 -52.23 -14.31
CA VAL A 632 -6.93 -53.28 -14.34
C VAL A 632 -6.40 -54.54 -13.65
N PRO A 633 -7.17 -55.22 -12.77
CA PRO A 633 -6.75 -56.49 -12.19
C PRO A 633 -6.44 -57.54 -13.27
N THR A 634 -5.40 -58.35 -13.04
CA THR A 634 -4.94 -59.43 -13.94
C THR A 634 -6.07 -60.40 -14.32
N ALA A 635 -6.94 -60.74 -13.36
CA ALA A 635 -8.12 -61.60 -13.56
C ALA A 635 -9.18 -61.06 -14.52
N LYS A 636 -9.11 -59.78 -14.93
CA LYS A 636 -10.06 -59.13 -15.85
C LYS A 636 -9.42 -58.68 -17.18
N ARG A 637 -8.16 -59.04 -17.46
CA ARG A 637 -7.46 -58.68 -18.71
C ARG A 637 -7.57 -59.73 -19.83
N ALA A 638 -8.40 -60.76 -19.67
CA ALA A 638 -8.62 -61.82 -20.65
C ALA A 638 -9.62 -61.42 -21.73
#